data_AF-A0A7Y7NWE9-F1
#
_entry.id   AF-A0A7Y7NWE9-F1
#
_cell.length_a   1.000
_cell.length_b   1.000
_cell.length_c   1.000
_cell.angle_alpha   90.00
_cell.angle_beta   90.00
_cell.angle_gamma   90.00
#
_symmetry.space_group_name_H-M   'P 1'
#
loop_
_entity.id
_entity.type
_entity.pdbx_description
1 polymer ?
#
loop_
_entity_poly.entity_id
_entity_poly.type
_entity_poly.pdbx_seq_one_letter_code
_entity_poly.pdbx_strand_id
1 'polypeptide(L)'
;MRRSLLTIVMIAVSAFYSAKAQTLVSTQVQNRNVVLEEYTGINCQYCPDGHALSQALSDANPNRVVLVNVHQGSYAIPTGGQPDYRTVFGDPLAAQAAIAGYPAGTVNRHLFPSIATGTSMGRSSWSTAASQILPQVSPLNVGVHSTFNSGSRLLTVDVELYYTGNSAAADNFITVALLENHVIGVQNILGTMNPSYDHKHMLRHFVTGQWGDTVNTTTAGSFVQRQYTYTVPAGFNVANCDVAVYVAESHQEIITGTQVVADGGTTLNIGDAVGPTTNIENKAAADTASFPFTFTSAFAGSSNFLFTLTTDAPANWNAVIGINGVNHVAPYTAGIFGASASNIAMKIIPGSTVGVAKYRLTISSVLHPEAPIKIQDFFVMSGITDLIINNEGWSSVDTNAINTFKQNFVDGLTYAGNTSFTSVSSSTFLKFANASKLGTAKNLYFNVGWTMPTLTDEMVSNLTTILTAGGRLFISGQDIGWDTWDTPTNGATGTVNTKAFYTNYLNAAFVDDGGSTNNSLTINTTDPIFGTVGTSSITNVYGGAYFYPDQIDTVGFGLPIFYYGNNTPKKISAVRAEDGTYKTVYLGMSLEMISTATVRKEILKISHDWFHNLINSVQMEEMMKQLMGQNFPNPGNDYTTIPLSDINRTMKLQILDLSGKLISEQQINAGTQNVKVNTTNMQSGMYLYRLLDGNNLINSKPMQVIH
;
A
#
# COMPACT_ATOMS: atom_id res chain seq x y z
N MET A 1 72.73 25.86 9.40
CA MET A 1 71.31 26.23 9.23
C MET A 1 70.53 25.42 8.17
N ARG A 2 71.01 24.25 7.68
CA ARG A 2 70.30 23.46 6.64
C ARG A 2 69.92 22.02 7.02
N ARG A 3 70.17 21.58 8.27
CA ARG A 3 69.80 20.24 8.75
C ARG A 3 68.56 20.19 9.65
N SER A 4 68.04 21.35 10.07
CA SER A 4 66.87 21.43 10.96
C SER A 4 65.55 21.73 10.24
N LEU A 5 65.56 22.00 8.92
CA LEU A 5 64.33 22.23 8.14
C LEU A 5 63.73 20.94 7.54
N LEU A 6 64.50 19.88 7.31
CA LEU A 6 63.96 18.64 6.73
C LEU A 6 63.14 17.82 7.73
N THR A 7 63.45 17.90 9.03
CA THR A 7 62.72 17.16 10.08
C THR A 7 61.39 17.83 10.43
N ILE A 8 61.28 19.15 10.27
CA ILE A 8 60.04 19.90 10.54
C ILE A 8 59.03 19.76 9.38
N VAL A 9 59.51 19.57 8.14
CA VAL A 9 58.62 19.34 6.99
C VAL A 9 58.11 17.89 6.94
N MET A 10 58.84 16.89 7.46
CA MET A 10 58.29 15.52 7.57
C MET A 10 57.27 15.34 8.71
N ILE A 11 57.38 16.11 9.80
CA ILE A 11 56.40 16.03 10.92
C ILE A 11 55.09 16.77 10.59
N ALA A 12 55.14 17.78 9.71
CA ALA A 12 53.95 18.53 9.29
C ALA A 12 53.09 17.81 8.23
N VAL A 13 53.64 16.82 7.50
CA VAL A 13 52.89 16.04 6.49
C VAL A 13 52.26 14.77 7.09
N SER A 14 52.75 14.30 8.24
CA SER A 14 52.14 13.18 9.00
C SER A 14 50.91 13.57 9.83
N ALA A 15 50.55 14.85 9.91
CA ALA A 15 49.44 15.35 10.76
C ALA A 15 48.08 15.46 10.03
N PHE A 16 47.96 15.04 8.77
CA PHE A 16 46.70 15.05 8.01
C PHE A 16 46.15 13.66 7.64
N TYR A 17 46.79 12.59 8.09
CA TYR A 17 46.15 11.28 8.14
C TYR A 17 45.63 11.07 9.56
N SER A 18 44.51 11.73 9.88
CA SER A 18 43.61 11.18 10.89
C SER A 18 43.18 9.83 10.34
N ALA A 19 43.82 8.74 10.79
CA ALA A 19 43.26 7.42 10.63
C ALA A 19 41.82 7.53 11.15
N LYS A 20 40.83 7.40 10.26
CA LYS A 20 39.44 7.38 10.69
C LYS A 20 39.33 6.19 11.64
N ALA A 21 39.17 6.48 12.93
CA ALA A 21 38.72 5.47 13.86
C ALA A 21 37.43 4.88 13.28
N GLN A 22 37.33 3.56 13.32
CA GLN A 22 36.17 2.83 12.85
C GLN A 22 34.95 3.31 13.65
N THR A 23 33.97 3.92 12.97
CA THR A 23 32.80 4.53 13.61
C THR A 23 31.62 3.57 13.61
N LEU A 24 30.85 3.60 14.70
CA LEU A 24 29.60 2.87 14.86
C LEU A 24 28.45 3.56 14.13
N VAL A 25 28.59 4.85 13.83
CA VAL A 25 27.50 5.69 13.33
C VAL A 25 27.77 6.16 11.89
N SER A 26 26.72 6.20 11.07
CA SER A 26 26.80 6.83 9.74
C SER A 26 26.82 8.34 9.86
N THR A 27 27.53 9.02 8.97
CA THR A 27 27.52 10.49 8.89
C THR A 27 26.56 11.01 7.81
N GLN A 28 25.86 10.12 7.09
CA GLN A 28 24.86 10.49 6.09
C GLN A 28 23.53 10.82 6.76
N VAL A 29 22.74 11.69 6.13
CA VAL A 29 21.35 11.92 6.54
C VAL A 29 20.57 10.61 6.47
N GLN A 30 19.87 10.25 7.55
CA GLN A 30 19.00 9.08 7.61
C GLN A 30 17.62 9.49 8.08
N ASN A 31 16.63 8.63 7.86
CA ASN A 31 15.31 8.80 8.43
C ASN A 31 15.24 8.20 9.85
N ARG A 32 14.26 8.64 10.62
CA ARG A 32 14.01 8.18 11.99
C ARG A 32 13.72 6.67 12.04
N ASN A 33 14.17 6.02 13.09
CA ASN A 33 13.71 4.68 13.47
C ASN A 33 12.53 4.81 14.45
N VAL A 34 11.67 3.79 14.43
CA VAL A 34 10.58 3.69 15.39
C VAL A 34 11.11 3.16 16.71
N VAL A 35 10.69 3.78 17.81
CA VAL A 35 10.83 3.22 19.16
C VAL A 35 9.42 3.05 19.72
N LEU A 36 9.00 1.81 19.92
CA LEU A 36 7.70 1.47 20.49
C LEU A 36 7.88 1.03 21.95
N GLU A 37 7.49 1.91 22.86
CA GLU A 37 7.37 1.57 24.28
C GLU A 37 5.96 1.02 24.52
N GLU A 38 5.85 -0.30 24.64
CA GLU A 38 4.61 -1.06 24.84
C GLU A 38 4.35 -1.31 26.33
N TYR A 39 3.20 -0.87 26.84
CA TYR A 39 2.78 -1.06 28.22
C TYR A 39 1.91 -2.31 28.33
N THR A 40 2.39 -3.28 29.11
CA THR A 40 1.86 -4.65 29.17
C THR A 40 1.74 -5.16 30.61
N GLY A 41 1.17 -6.35 30.78
CA GLY A 41 1.07 -7.02 32.07
C GLY A 41 0.71 -8.50 31.96
N ILE A 42 1.25 -9.33 32.85
CA ILE A 42 1.06 -10.78 32.83
C ILE A 42 -0.40 -11.22 33.00
N ASN A 43 -1.26 -10.38 33.58
CA ASN A 43 -2.69 -10.67 33.77
C ASN A 43 -3.59 -10.03 32.69
N CYS A 44 -3.01 -9.31 31.73
CA CYS A 44 -3.73 -8.64 30.64
C CYS A 44 -4.04 -9.60 29.49
N GLN A 45 -5.32 -9.94 29.32
CA GLN A 45 -5.76 -10.94 28.34
C GLN A 45 -5.51 -10.58 26.85
N TYR A 46 -5.38 -9.29 26.53
CA TYR A 46 -5.18 -8.78 25.17
C TYR A 46 -3.75 -8.32 24.89
N CYS A 47 -2.88 -8.29 25.89
CA CYS A 47 -1.50 -7.88 25.69
C CYS A 47 -0.69 -8.82 24.77
N PRO A 48 -0.96 -10.15 24.72
CA PRO A 48 -0.37 -11.02 23.70
C PRO A 48 -0.67 -10.61 22.26
N ASP A 49 -1.84 -10.02 22.00
CA ASP A 49 -2.21 -9.47 20.68
C ASP A 49 -1.38 -8.21 20.36
N GLY A 50 -1.12 -7.38 21.37
CA GLY A 50 -0.15 -6.28 21.29
C GLY A 50 1.25 -6.79 20.91
N HIS A 51 1.78 -7.77 21.66
CA HIS A 51 3.09 -8.36 21.38
C HIS A 51 3.21 -8.91 19.94
N ALA A 52 2.14 -9.53 19.42
CA ALA A 52 2.12 -10.03 18.04
C ALA A 52 2.15 -8.90 17.00
N LEU A 53 1.37 -7.83 17.22
CA LEU A 53 1.32 -6.66 16.33
C LEU A 53 2.63 -5.87 16.36
N SER A 54 3.26 -5.68 17.53
CA SER A 54 4.55 -5.01 17.65
C SER A 54 5.67 -5.80 16.98
N GLN A 55 5.68 -7.14 17.13
CA GLN A 55 6.60 -8.00 16.40
C GLN A 55 6.36 -7.93 14.89
N ALA A 56 5.11 -8.00 14.42
CA ALA A 56 4.78 -7.88 13.00
C ALA A 56 5.24 -6.52 12.41
N LEU A 57 5.12 -5.44 13.17
CA LEU A 57 5.64 -4.12 12.79
C LEU A 57 7.17 -4.14 12.62
N SER A 58 7.89 -4.79 13.54
CA SER A 58 9.35 -4.93 13.47
C SER A 58 9.78 -5.81 12.29
N ASP A 59 9.10 -6.93 12.06
CA ASP A 59 9.37 -7.84 10.94
C ASP A 59 9.14 -7.17 9.58
N ALA A 60 8.13 -6.30 9.49
CA ALA A 60 7.84 -5.51 8.29
C ALA A 60 8.89 -4.41 8.03
N ASN A 61 9.62 -3.98 9.06
CA ASN A 61 10.58 -2.87 9.02
C ASN A 61 11.93 -3.28 9.64
N PRO A 62 12.63 -4.27 9.04
CA PRO A 62 13.80 -4.87 9.63
C PRO A 62 14.88 -3.82 9.92
N ASN A 63 15.44 -3.86 11.13
CA ASN A 63 16.47 -2.93 11.65
C ASN A 63 16.00 -1.46 11.77
N ARG A 64 14.69 -1.18 11.71
CA ARG A 64 14.13 0.18 11.78
C ARG A 64 13.14 0.38 12.93
N VAL A 65 12.94 -0.64 13.77
CA VAL A 65 12.01 -0.65 14.90
C VAL A 65 12.71 -1.19 16.14
N VAL A 66 12.63 -0.45 17.24
CA VAL A 66 13.06 -0.85 18.59
C VAL A 66 11.79 -1.09 19.41
N LEU A 67 11.70 -2.26 20.03
CA LEU A 67 10.56 -2.63 20.89
C LEU A 67 11.01 -2.63 22.34
N VAL A 68 10.19 -2.05 23.23
CA VAL A 68 10.46 -2.00 24.67
C VAL A 68 9.17 -2.34 25.41
N ASN A 69 9.09 -3.55 25.98
CA ASN A 69 7.91 -4.03 26.68
C ASN A 69 8.00 -3.72 28.17
N VAL A 70 7.20 -2.76 28.60
CA VAL A 70 7.15 -2.20 29.95
C VAL A 70 6.02 -2.86 30.73
N HIS A 71 6.37 -3.76 31.66
CA HIS A 71 5.39 -4.35 32.58
C HIS A 71 4.98 -3.34 33.63
N GLN A 72 3.73 -2.86 33.55
CA GLN A 72 3.24 -1.75 34.37
C GLN A 72 1.72 -1.85 34.61
N GLY A 73 1.25 -1.20 35.67
CA GLY A 73 -0.17 -1.07 35.96
C GLY A 73 -0.80 -2.27 36.66
N SER A 74 -2.13 -2.23 36.81
CA SER A 74 -2.89 -3.23 37.55
C SER A 74 -2.77 -4.64 36.98
N TYR A 75 -2.63 -4.78 35.65
CA TYR A 75 -2.44 -6.08 35.01
C TYR A 75 -1.03 -6.65 35.15
N ALA A 76 -0.04 -5.84 35.55
CA ALA A 76 1.33 -6.31 35.80
C ALA A 76 1.57 -6.69 37.26
N ILE A 77 0.64 -6.40 38.18
CA ILE A 77 0.76 -6.80 39.58
C ILE A 77 0.65 -8.34 39.68
N PRO A 78 1.67 -9.03 40.18
CA PRO A 78 1.63 -10.48 40.32
C PRO A 78 0.64 -10.91 41.40
N THR A 79 0.00 -12.06 41.18
CA THR A 79 -0.88 -12.75 42.13
C THR A 79 -0.45 -14.21 42.25
N GLY A 80 -0.67 -14.86 43.39
CA GLY A 80 -0.50 -16.32 43.51
C GLY A 80 0.81 -16.91 43.00
N GLY A 81 1.96 -16.47 43.53
CA GLY A 81 3.27 -17.03 43.17
C GLY A 81 3.80 -16.65 41.78
N GLN A 82 3.07 -15.81 41.02
CA GLN A 82 3.55 -15.22 39.77
C GLN A 82 4.83 -14.40 40.01
N PRO A 83 5.78 -14.38 39.06
CA PRO A 83 6.95 -13.53 39.12
C PRO A 83 6.57 -12.05 38.93
N ASP A 84 7.32 -11.15 39.57
CA ASP A 84 7.17 -9.71 39.36
C ASP A 84 8.10 -9.26 38.23
N TYR A 85 7.50 -8.86 37.10
CA TYR A 85 8.23 -8.37 35.93
C TYR A 85 8.30 -6.85 35.85
N ARG A 86 7.70 -6.13 36.80
CA ARG A 86 7.71 -4.68 36.83
C ARG A 86 9.11 -4.15 37.14
N THR A 87 9.39 -2.95 36.64
CA THR A 87 10.59 -2.20 37.00
C THR A 87 10.19 -0.87 37.65
N VAL A 88 11.15 -0.25 38.33
CA VAL A 88 10.96 1.10 38.91
C VAL A 88 10.69 2.17 37.85
N PHE A 89 10.93 1.88 36.57
CA PHE A 89 10.78 2.82 35.46
C PHE A 89 9.38 2.81 34.85
N GLY A 90 8.58 1.77 35.11
CA GLY A 90 7.26 1.62 34.49
C GLY A 90 6.33 2.77 34.81
N ASP A 91 6.10 3.05 36.09
CA ASP A 91 5.12 4.06 36.51
C ASP A 91 5.47 5.49 36.04
N PRO A 92 6.74 5.96 36.10
CA PRO A 92 7.10 7.26 35.53
C PRO A 92 6.89 7.36 34.01
N LEU A 93 7.21 6.30 33.25
CA LEU A 93 6.96 6.25 31.80
C LEU A 93 5.45 6.30 31.51
N ALA A 94 4.67 5.50 32.22
CA ALA A 94 3.23 5.46 32.06
C ALA A 94 2.55 6.78 32.42
N ALA A 95 3.05 7.46 33.46
CA ALA A 95 2.60 8.80 33.83
C ALA A 95 2.91 9.83 32.74
N GLN A 96 4.10 9.81 32.15
CA GLN A 96 4.44 10.70 31.03
C GLN A 96 3.52 10.48 29.83
N ALA A 97 3.26 9.22 29.47
CA ALA A 97 2.42 8.88 28.33
C ALA A 97 0.91 9.02 28.61
N ALA A 98 0.52 9.25 29.86
CA ALA A 98 -0.85 9.23 30.35
C ALA A 98 -1.59 7.92 30.00
N ILE A 99 -0.96 6.78 30.28
CA ILE A 99 -1.50 5.44 30.00
C ILE A 99 -2.80 5.22 30.78
N ALA A 100 -3.89 4.97 30.06
CA ALA A 100 -5.23 4.77 30.63
C ALA A 100 -5.81 3.37 30.37
N GLY A 101 -5.10 2.50 29.64
CA GLY A 101 -5.56 1.15 29.29
C GLY A 101 -4.41 0.25 28.82
N TYR A 102 -4.70 -1.05 28.65
CA TYR A 102 -3.71 -2.06 28.26
C TYR A 102 -4.29 -3.05 27.22
N PRO A 103 -3.49 -3.51 26.25
CA PRO A 103 -2.18 -2.97 25.91
C PRO A 103 -2.31 -1.54 25.34
N ALA A 104 -1.35 -0.70 25.69
CA ALA A 104 -1.17 0.63 25.12
C ALA A 104 0.30 0.81 24.75
N GLY A 105 0.62 1.78 23.91
CA GLY A 105 1.99 2.05 23.56
C GLY A 105 2.19 3.51 23.17
N THR A 106 3.46 3.91 23.11
CA THR A 106 3.85 5.15 22.44
C THR A 106 4.80 4.84 21.29
N VAL A 107 4.55 5.44 20.14
CA VAL A 107 5.47 5.39 18.98
C VAL A 107 6.30 6.67 19.03
N ASN A 108 7.60 6.52 19.30
CA ASN A 108 8.57 7.60 19.49
C ASN A 108 8.16 8.63 20.57
N ARG A 109 7.22 8.28 21.46
CA ARG A 109 6.57 9.22 22.37
C ARG A 109 6.07 10.50 21.65
N HIS A 110 5.75 10.35 20.36
CA HIS A 110 5.28 11.43 19.51
C HIS A 110 3.77 11.61 19.67
N LEU A 111 3.30 12.85 19.70
CA LEU A 111 1.87 13.14 19.66
C LEU A 111 1.38 13.12 18.21
N PHE A 112 0.43 12.24 17.90
CA PHE A 112 -0.24 12.19 16.61
C PHE A 112 -1.68 12.70 16.77
N PRO A 113 -1.98 13.99 16.53
CA PRO A 113 -3.29 14.56 16.82
C PRO A 113 -4.46 13.90 16.09
N SER A 114 -4.20 13.27 14.94
CA SER A 114 -5.20 12.52 14.17
C SER A 114 -5.47 11.10 14.70
N ILE A 115 -4.68 10.61 15.65
CA ILE A 115 -4.74 9.26 16.20
C ILE A 115 -5.15 9.30 17.68
N ALA A 116 -4.54 10.18 18.47
CA ALA A 116 -4.74 10.27 19.91
C ALA A 116 -4.61 11.70 20.43
N THR A 117 -5.21 11.98 21.59
CA THR A 117 -5.12 13.27 22.29
C THR A 117 -3.84 13.42 23.11
N GLY A 118 -3.10 12.33 23.31
CA GLY A 118 -1.80 12.24 23.95
C GLY A 118 -0.89 11.28 23.19
N THR A 119 0.23 10.89 23.78
CA THR A 119 1.20 10.00 23.10
C THR A 119 0.87 8.52 23.29
N SER A 120 0.03 8.19 24.28
CA SER A 120 -0.56 6.87 24.46
C SER A 120 -1.57 6.57 23.36
N MET A 121 -1.42 5.41 22.72
CA MET A 121 -2.35 4.90 21.71
C MET A 121 -2.57 3.39 21.83
N GLY A 122 -3.73 2.93 21.33
CA GLY A 122 -4.06 1.51 21.29
C GLY A 122 -3.31 0.77 20.18
N ARG A 123 -3.20 -0.56 20.33
CA ARG A 123 -2.43 -1.44 19.43
C ARG A 123 -2.80 -1.38 17.95
N SER A 124 -4.06 -1.07 17.61
CA SER A 124 -4.49 -0.91 16.23
C SER A 124 -3.87 0.30 15.52
N SER A 125 -3.30 1.25 16.27
CA SER A 125 -2.75 2.49 15.72
C SER A 125 -1.24 2.48 15.49
N TRP A 126 -0.51 1.50 16.05
CA TRP A 126 0.96 1.52 16.04
C TRP A 126 1.56 1.48 14.64
N SER A 127 0.98 0.68 13.73
CA SER A 127 1.44 0.62 12.33
C SER A 127 1.24 1.95 11.60
N THR A 128 0.08 2.60 11.79
CA THR A 128 -0.23 3.92 11.21
C THR A 128 0.66 5.02 11.77
N ALA A 129 0.98 4.99 13.07
CA ALA A 129 1.92 5.94 13.66
C ALA A 129 3.35 5.71 13.17
N ALA A 130 3.79 4.44 13.07
CA ALA A 130 5.09 4.08 12.56
C ALA A 130 5.30 4.51 11.09
N SER A 131 4.27 4.37 10.24
CA SER A 131 4.33 4.80 8.84
C SER A 131 4.48 6.32 8.68
N GLN A 132 4.09 7.10 9.69
CA GLN A 132 4.32 8.54 9.74
C GLN A 132 5.71 8.94 10.27
N ILE A 133 6.34 8.11 11.12
CA ILE A 133 7.69 8.36 11.67
C ILE A 133 8.81 7.95 10.72
N LEU A 134 8.73 6.74 10.16
CA LEU A 134 9.75 6.16 9.30
C LEU A 134 10.18 7.02 8.09
N PRO A 135 9.33 7.85 7.46
CA PRO A 135 9.74 8.74 6.37
C PRO A 135 10.36 10.06 6.85
N GLN A 136 10.28 10.40 8.15
CA GLN A 136 10.82 11.66 8.66
C GLN A 136 12.34 11.64 8.70
N VAL A 137 12.96 12.75 8.29
CA VAL A 137 14.41 12.93 8.39
C VAL A 137 14.81 13.02 9.87
N SER A 138 15.84 12.27 10.25
CA SER A 138 16.44 12.33 11.58
C SER A 138 17.56 13.38 11.62
N PRO A 139 17.56 14.32 12.58
CA PRO A 139 18.67 15.27 12.77
C PRO A 139 19.93 14.61 13.34
N LEU A 140 19.85 13.36 13.81
CA LEU A 140 21.00 12.60 14.30
C LEU A 140 20.91 11.11 13.97
N ASN A 141 22.05 10.45 13.92
CA ASN A 141 22.18 9.00 13.83
C ASN A 141 22.73 8.44 15.15
N VAL A 142 22.38 7.20 15.48
CA VAL A 142 22.83 6.50 16.70
C VAL A 142 23.60 5.25 16.31
N GLY A 143 24.82 5.12 16.81
CA GLY A 143 25.65 3.93 16.76
C GLY A 143 25.86 3.36 18.16
N VAL A 144 25.86 2.04 18.25
CA VAL A 144 26.04 1.25 19.48
C VAL A 144 27.01 0.09 19.23
N HIS A 145 27.83 -0.21 20.23
CA HIS A 145 28.56 -1.46 20.37
C HIS A 145 28.45 -1.93 21.83
N SER A 146 28.29 -3.22 22.05
CA SER A 146 28.15 -3.82 23.37
C SER A 146 29.11 -5.00 23.54
N THR A 147 29.67 -5.11 24.75
CA THR A 147 30.46 -6.28 25.16
C THR A 147 30.05 -6.72 26.56
N PHE A 148 30.11 -8.02 26.81
CA PHE A 148 29.78 -8.56 28.11
C PHE A 148 30.94 -9.42 28.66
N ASN A 149 31.36 -9.13 29.88
CA ASN A 149 32.35 -9.93 30.58
C ASN A 149 31.65 -10.95 31.49
N SER A 150 31.66 -12.22 31.11
CA SER A 150 30.96 -13.29 31.85
C SER A 150 31.48 -13.52 33.28
N GLY A 151 32.76 -13.26 33.55
CA GLY A 151 33.35 -13.43 34.88
C GLY A 151 32.90 -12.38 35.89
N SER A 152 32.85 -11.12 35.48
CA SER A 152 32.42 -9.97 36.32
C SER A 152 30.95 -9.60 36.17
N ARG A 153 30.27 -10.19 35.18
CA ARG A 153 28.93 -9.80 34.72
C ARG A 153 28.81 -8.33 34.27
N LEU A 154 29.91 -7.71 33.90
CA LEU A 154 29.94 -6.32 33.44
C LEU A 154 29.54 -6.24 31.97
N LEU A 155 28.41 -5.59 31.69
CA LEU A 155 28.03 -5.11 30.36
C LEU A 155 28.67 -3.74 30.14
N THR A 156 29.32 -3.55 29.00
CA THR A 156 29.86 -2.26 28.54
C THR A 156 29.18 -1.88 27.24
N VAL A 157 28.68 -0.65 27.14
CA VAL A 157 27.95 -0.13 25.99
C VAL A 157 28.61 1.16 25.51
N ASP A 158 29.19 1.12 24.32
CA ASP A 158 29.71 2.28 23.61
C ASP A 158 28.63 2.87 22.71
N VAL A 159 28.38 4.17 22.84
CA VAL A 159 27.37 4.90 22.06
C VAL A 159 28.04 6.04 21.31
N GLU A 160 27.73 6.14 20.02
CA GLU A 160 28.13 7.25 19.14
C GLU A 160 26.89 7.95 18.59
N LEU A 161 26.85 9.27 18.69
CA LEU A 161 25.86 10.09 17.99
C LEU A 161 26.56 10.94 16.95
N TYR A 162 25.95 11.06 15.77
CA TYR A 162 26.36 12.03 14.76
C TYR A 162 25.17 12.88 14.35
N TYR A 163 25.23 14.19 14.58
CA TYR A 163 24.19 15.14 14.21
C TYR A 163 24.34 15.52 12.73
N THR A 164 23.40 15.10 11.90
CA THR A 164 23.33 15.44 10.47
C THR A 164 22.58 16.75 10.24
N GLY A 165 21.78 17.17 11.22
CA GLY A 165 21.08 18.44 11.30
C GLY A 165 21.09 18.98 12.73
N ASN A 166 20.47 20.15 12.94
CA ASN A 166 20.27 20.67 14.29
C ASN A 166 19.07 19.97 14.93
N SER A 167 19.19 19.60 16.20
CA SER A 167 18.05 19.22 17.04
C SER A 167 17.10 20.41 17.23
N ALA A 168 15.80 20.14 17.39
CA ALA A 168 14.84 21.18 17.75
C ALA A 168 15.02 21.65 19.20
N ALA A 169 15.60 20.83 20.07
CA ALA A 169 15.89 21.14 21.46
C ALA A 169 17.40 21.38 21.70
N ALA A 170 17.71 22.27 22.65
CA ALA A 170 19.09 22.54 23.06
C ALA A 170 19.72 21.33 23.78
N ASP A 171 18.92 20.58 24.53
CA ASP A 171 19.33 19.37 25.23
C ASP A 171 18.58 18.15 24.68
N ASN A 172 19.36 17.13 24.35
CA ASN A 172 18.89 15.80 24.01
C ASN A 172 19.32 14.80 25.07
N PHE A 173 18.70 13.62 25.10
CA PHE A 173 18.93 12.64 26.17
C PHE A 173 19.13 11.23 25.60
N ILE A 174 20.29 10.64 25.86
CA ILE A 174 20.62 9.26 25.51
C ILE A 174 20.00 8.33 26.53
N THR A 175 19.09 7.47 26.09
CA THR A 175 18.57 6.36 26.89
C THR A 175 19.26 5.07 26.48
N VAL A 176 19.81 4.34 27.44
CA VAL A 176 20.33 2.98 27.24
C VAL A 176 19.50 2.01 28.07
N ALA A 177 18.78 1.12 27.40
CA ALA A 177 17.90 0.13 28.02
C ALA A 177 18.49 -1.28 27.87
N LEU A 178 18.49 -2.04 28.97
CA LEU A 178 18.69 -3.48 28.96
C LEU A 178 17.31 -4.15 28.83
N LEU A 179 17.15 -4.93 27.77
CA LEU A 179 15.96 -5.73 27.49
C LEU A 179 16.31 -7.21 27.64
N GLU A 180 15.33 -8.05 27.99
CA GLU A 180 15.49 -9.50 28.00
C GLU A 180 14.41 -10.18 27.16
N ASN A 181 14.85 -11.06 26.27
CA ASN A 181 14.02 -11.91 25.45
C ASN A 181 13.93 -13.32 26.05
N HIS A 182 13.05 -14.14 25.48
CA HIS A 182 12.95 -15.55 25.81
C HIS A 182 12.79 -15.85 27.30
N VAL A 183 12.02 -14.99 27.98
CA VAL A 183 11.68 -15.18 29.39
C VAL A 183 10.40 -16.00 29.45
N ILE A 184 10.56 -17.30 29.64
CA ILE A 184 9.43 -18.23 29.71
C ILE A 184 8.71 -18.03 31.04
N GLY A 185 7.42 -17.69 30.97
CA GLY A 185 6.63 -17.53 32.18
C GLY A 185 5.14 -17.33 31.93
N VAL A 186 4.45 -16.97 32.99
CA VAL A 186 3.00 -16.88 33.02
C VAL A 186 2.46 -15.68 32.23
N GLN A 187 1.36 -15.88 31.49
CA GLN A 187 0.61 -14.83 30.79
C GLN A 187 -0.86 -15.22 30.65
N ASN A 188 -1.77 -14.29 30.90
CA ASN A 188 -3.19 -14.42 30.56
C ASN A 188 -3.38 -14.21 29.05
N ILE A 189 -3.95 -15.21 28.36
CA ILE A 189 -4.27 -15.17 26.94
C ILE A 189 -5.78 -15.39 26.81
N LEU A 190 -6.51 -14.33 26.43
CA LEU A 190 -7.97 -14.38 26.22
C LEU A 190 -8.76 -15.03 27.38
N GLY A 191 -8.34 -14.76 28.62
CA GLY A 191 -8.97 -15.26 29.85
C GLY A 191 -8.39 -16.57 30.38
N THR A 192 -7.46 -17.21 29.65
CA THR A 192 -6.79 -18.44 30.07
C THR A 192 -5.35 -18.18 30.48
N MET A 193 -4.95 -18.62 31.67
CA MET A 193 -3.58 -18.50 32.15
C MET A 193 -2.67 -19.54 31.49
N ASN A 194 -1.75 -19.09 30.65
CA ASN A 194 -0.69 -19.89 30.06
C ASN A 194 0.57 -19.79 30.95
N PRO A 195 1.10 -20.89 31.50
CA PRO A 195 2.28 -20.85 32.38
C PRO A 195 3.62 -20.73 31.64
N SER A 196 3.65 -20.90 30.31
CA SER A 196 4.87 -21.03 29.50
C SER A 196 4.84 -20.13 28.26
N TYR A 197 4.39 -18.89 28.45
CA TYR A 197 4.43 -17.86 27.43
C TYR A 197 5.85 -17.32 27.26
N ASP A 198 6.27 -17.10 26.02
CA ASP A 198 7.58 -16.58 25.65
C ASP A 198 7.55 -15.03 25.64
N HIS A 199 7.97 -14.41 26.74
CA HIS A 199 8.07 -12.95 26.84
C HIS A 199 9.32 -12.44 26.14
N LYS A 200 9.16 -11.39 25.32
CA LYS A 200 10.22 -10.75 24.52
C LYS A 200 10.30 -9.25 24.78
N HIS A 201 11.44 -8.65 24.44
CA HIS A 201 11.72 -7.22 24.52
C HIS A 201 11.46 -6.61 25.90
N MET A 202 11.48 -7.42 26.96
CA MET A 202 11.04 -6.99 28.29
C MET A 202 12.05 -6.05 28.92
N LEU A 203 11.62 -4.84 29.28
CA LEU A 203 12.47 -3.86 29.95
C LEU A 203 12.95 -4.42 31.30
N ARG A 204 14.28 -4.54 31.45
CA ARG A 204 14.92 -4.91 32.72
C ARG A 204 15.49 -3.71 33.44
N HIS A 205 16.14 -2.81 32.72
CA HIS A 205 16.79 -1.66 33.34
C HIS A 205 17.06 -0.52 32.36
N PHE A 206 17.06 0.74 32.82
CA PHE A 206 17.71 1.85 32.11
C PHE A 206 19.07 2.14 32.73
N VAL A 207 20.14 1.84 31.99
CA VAL A 207 21.54 2.03 32.42
C VAL A 207 21.87 3.51 32.64
N THR A 208 21.24 4.40 31.87
CA THR A 208 21.37 5.86 31.98
C THR A 208 20.37 6.49 32.95
N GLY A 209 19.57 5.68 33.67
CA GLY A 209 18.47 6.15 34.51
C GLY A 209 17.22 6.57 33.72
N GLN A 210 16.16 6.94 34.44
CA GLN A 210 14.80 7.15 33.92
C GLN A 210 14.71 8.08 32.71
N TRP A 211 15.50 9.16 32.69
CA TRP A 211 15.42 10.20 31.68
C TRP A 211 16.64 10.30 30.77
N GLY A 212 17.58 9.36 30.91
CA GLY A 212 18.77 9.32 30.08
C GLY A 212 19.90 10.26 30.52
N ASP A 213 20.99 10.20 29.76
CA ASP A 213 22.18 11.05 29.91
C ASP A 213 22.10 12.25 28.95
N THR A 214 22.37 13.45 29.46
CA THR A 214 22.18 14.71 28.71
C THR A 214 23.27 14.93 27.66
N VAL A 215 22.85 15.44 26.50
CA VAL A 215 23.69 15.87 25.38
C VAL A 215 23.34 17.31 25.03
N ASN A 216 24.30 18.22 25.23
CA ASN A 216 24.15 19.68 25.02
C ASN A 216 24.78 20.14 23.69
N THR A 217 25.41 19.23 22.95
CA THR A 217 26.02 19.47 21.64
C THR A 217 25.12 18.89 20.55
N THR A 218 24.06 19.64 20.21
CA THR A 218 22.94 19.15 19.40
C THR A 218 22.86 19.80 18.01
N THR A 219 23.96 20.36 17.52
CA THR A 219 24.05 21.04 16.21
C THR A 219 24.67 20.16 15.14
N ALA A 220 24.34 20.44 13.87
CA ALA A 220 24.85 19.70 12.71
C ALA A 220 26.39 19.61 12.68
N GLY A 221 26.91 18.43 12.37
CA GLY A 221 28.34 18.09 12.39
C GLY A 221 28.87 17.68 13.76
N SER A 222 28.09 17.80 14.83
CA SER A 222 28.50 17.36 16.16
C SER A 222 28.62 15.84 16.23
N PHE A 223 29.71 15.35 16.81
CA PHE A 223 29.94 13.95 17.12
C PHE A 223 30.06 13.78 18.64
N VAL A 224 29.30 12.85 19.20
CA VAL A 224 29.27 12.58 20.64
C VAL A 224 29.58 11.11 20.86
N GLN A 225 30.53 10.83 21.76
CA GLN A 225 30.86 9.48 22.18
C GLN A 225 30.64 9.33 23.69
N ARG A 226 30.06 8.21 24.10
CA ARG A 226 29.79 7.86 25.50
C ARG A 226 30.04 6.37 25.71
N GLN A 227 30.45 6.02 26.93
CA GLN A 227 30.54 4.64 27.36
C GLN A 227 29.77 4.49 28.67
N TYR A 228 28.93 3.47 28.74
CA TYR A 228 28.15 3.13 29.91
C TYR A 228 28.46 1.71 30.36
N THR A 229 28.36 1.45 31.66
CA THR A 229 28.60 0.12 32.22
C THR A 229 27.49 -0.28 33.17
N TYR A 230 27.11 -1.56 33.17
CA TYR A 230 26.12 -2.11 34.08
C TYR A 230 26.49 -3.53 34.50
N THR A 231 26.46 -3.81 35.80
CA THR A 231 26.64 -5.18 36.29
C THR A 231 25.31 -5.91 36.18
N VAL A 232 25.20 -6.82 35.22
CA VAL A 232 23.96 -7.55 34.95
C VAL A 232 23.66 -8.53 36.10
N PRO A 233 22.47 -8.46 36.72
CA PRO A 233 22.08 -9.40 37.77
C PRO A 233 22.18 -10.86 37.34
N ALA A 234 22.59 -11.73 38.27
CA ALA A 234 22.80 -13.16 37.99
C ALA A 234 21.53 -13.88 37.47
N GLY A 235 20.34 -13.38 37.82
CA GLY A 235 19.06 -13.94 37.38
C GLY A 235 18.70 -13.67 35.92
N PHE A 236 19.43 -12.79 35.21
CA PHE A 236 19.18 -12.50 33.80
C PHE A 236 20.10 -13.34 32.90
N ASN A 237 19.52 -13.89 31.84
CA ASN A 237 20.24 -14.62 30.81
C ASN A 237 20.73 -13.65 29.73
N VAL A 238 22.01 -13.27 29.78
CA VAL A 238 22.57 -12.29 28.85
C VAL A 238 22.57 -12.75 27.39
N ALA A 239 22.60 -14.06 27.13
CA ALA A 239 22.44 -14.58 25.77
C ALA A 239 21.07 -14.23 25.16
N ASN A 240 20.08 -13.91 25.99
CA ASN A 240 18.77 -13.43 25.57
C ASN A 240 18.60 -11.92 25.74
N CYS A 241 19.61 -11.21 26.25
CA CYS A 241 19.51 -9.78 26.48
C CYS A 241 19.88 -8.98 25.23
N ASP A 242 19.17 -7.87 25.05
CA ASP A 242 19.51 -6.84 24.07
C ASP A 242 19.77 -5.51 24.76
N VAL A 243 20.51 -4.64 24.09
CA VAL A 243 20.70 -3.24 24.45
C VAL A 243 20.00 -2.38 23.41
N ALA A 244 18.98 -1.65 23.85
CA ALA A 244 18.32 -0.62 23.05
C ALA A 244 18.87 0.76 23.43
N VAL A 245 19.22 1.57 22.43
CA VAL A 245 19.70 2.94 22.63
C VAL A 245 18.86 3.89 21.78
N TYR A 246 18.32 4.93 22.39
CA TYR A 246 17.53 5.92 21.70
C TYR A 246 17.73 7.31 22.28
N VAL A 247 17.53 8.33 21.45
CA VAL A 247 17.77 9.72 21.82
C VAL A 247 16.47 10.50 21.73
N ALA A 248 16.12 11.20 22.80
CA ALA A 248 14.97 12.10 22.83
C ALA A 248 15.38 13.58 22.81
N GLU A 249 14.60 14.40 22.11
CA GLU A 249 14.55 15.84 22.32
C GLU A 249 13.76 16.08 23.59
N SER A 250 14.35 16.75 24.58
CA SER A 250 13.81 16.74 25.94
C SER A 250 13.57 15.31 26.45
N HIS A 251 12.61 15.11 27.36
CA HIS A 251 12.20 13.78 27.80
C HIS A 251 11.02 13.22 26.98
N GLN A 252 10.43 14.01 26.07
CA GLN A 252 9.19 13.64 25.38
C GLN A 252 9.43 13.07 23.98
N GLU A 253 10.03 13.78 23.03
CA GLU A 253 10.05 13.36 21.63
C GLU A 253 11.26 12.48 21.33
N ILE A 254 11.07 11.17 21.15
CA ILE A 254 12.16 10.27 20.74
C ILE A 254 12.46 10.51 19.25
N ILE A 255 13.68 10.98 18.96
CA ILE A 255 14.13 11.25 17.60
C ILE A 255 14.29 9.94 16.83
N THR A 256 15.14 9.05 17.34
CA THR A 256 15.50 7.79 16.70
C THR A 256 16.18 6.87 17.71
N GLY A 257 16.29 5.58 17.37
CA GLY A 257 16.95 4.59 18.21
C GLY A 257 17.44 3.39 17.41
N THR A 258 18.23 2.55 18.07
CA THR A 258 18.72 1.28 17.53
C THR A 258 18.84 0.24 18.64
N GLN A 259 18.98 -1.02 18.28
CA GLN A 259 19.06 -2.15 19.20
C GLN A 259 20.10 -3.14 18.70
N VAL A 260 20.87 -3.69 19.64
CA VAL A 260 21.87 -4.74 19.39
C VAL A 260 21.79 -5.80 20.49
N VAL A 261 22.27 -7.01 20.23
CA VAL A 261 22.43 -8.02 21.29
C VAL A 261 23.37 -7.52 22.39
N ALA A 262 23.14 -7.91 23.65
CA ALA A 262 23.93 -7.38 24.78
C ALA A 262 25.39 -7.88 24.80
N ASP A 263 25.65 -9.07 24.27
CA ASP A 263 27.00 -9.64 24.18
C ASP A 263 27.49 -9.66 22.73
N GLY A 264 28.43 -8.75 22.41
CA GLY A 264 29.06 -8.66 21.10
C GLY A 264 28.24 -7.95 20.02
N GLY A 265 27.17 -7.25 20.41
CA GLY A 265 26.32 -6.51 19.49
C GLY A 265 27.03 -5.29 18.92
N THR A 266 26.74 -4.95 17.66
CA THR A 266 27.31 -3.76 17.04
C THR A 266 26.43 -3.20 15.94
N THR A 267 26.51 -1.88 15.76
CA THR A 267 25.95 -1.14 14.62
C THR A 267 27.02 -0.70 13.65
N LEU A 268 28.26 -1.18 13.84
CA LEU A 268 29.45 -0.84 13.07
C LEU A 268 29.12 -0.42 11.64
N ASN A 269 29.38 0.85 11.31
CA ASN A 269 29.11 1.34 9.98
C ASN A 269 30.11 0.70 9.00
N ILE A 270 29.63 -0.18 8.13
CA ILE A 270 30.46 -0.82 7.12
C ILE A 270 30.71 0.08 5.88
N GLY A 271 29.89 1.12 5.72
CA GLY A 271 29.90 2.00 4.56
C GLY A 271 28.52 2.58 4.25
N ASP A 272 28.50 3.58 3.40
CA ASP A 272 27.27 4.30 3.02
C ASP A 272 26.91 4.04 1.56
N ALA A 273 25.63 3.73 1.34
CA ALA A 273 25.03 3.63 0.01
C ALA A 273 24.24 4.93 -0.27
N VAL A 274 24.48 5.56 -1.41
CA VAL A 274 23.80 6.80 -1.82
C VAL A 274 23.11 6.59 -3.16
N GLY A 275 21.79 6.83 -3.18
CA GLY A 275 20.91 6.50 -4.30
C GLY A 275 20.42 5.05 -4.28
N PRO A 276 19.66 4.62 -5.31
CA PRO A 276 19.17 5.45 -6.41
C PRO A 276 18.10 6.45 -5.92
N THR A 277 17.80 7.47 -6.72
CA THR A 277 16.70 8.42 -6.43
C THR A 277 15.32 7.76 -6.52
N THR A 278 15.20 6.69 -7.30
CA THR A 278 14.04 5.80 -7.36
C THR A 278 14.53 4.37 -7.44
N ASN A 279 13.85 3.47 -6.75
CA ASN A 279 14.07 2.03 -6.78
C ASN A 279 12.90 1.29 -7.46
N ILE A 280 12.09 2.01 -8.25
CA ILE A 280 10.88 1.51 -8.91
C ILE A 280 10.95 1.80 -10.41
N GLU A 281 10.78 0.78 -11.25
CA GLU A 281 10.73 0.94 -12.71
C GLU A 281 9.67 0.03 -13.38
N ASN A 282 9.18 0.49 -14.53
CA ASN A 282 8.37 -0.31 -15.46
C ASN A 282 9.09 -0.39 -16.79
N LYS A 283 9.38 -1.61 -17.23
CA LYS A 283 10.15 -1.89 -18.44
C LYS A 283 9.46 -2.95 -19.27
N ALA A 284 9.61 -2.85 -20.59
CA ALA A 284 9.22 -3.93 -21.48
C ALA A 284 10.12 -5.16 -21.24
N ALA A 285 9.67 -6.32 -21.72
CA ALA A 285 10.51 -7.51 -21.75
C ALA A 285 11.82 -7.21 -22.49
N ALA A 286 12.93 -7.75 -21.98
CA ALA A 286 14.31 -7.53 -22.43
C ALA A 286 14.91 -6.12 -22.21
N ASP A 287 14.11 -5.11 -21.86
CA ASP A 287 14.64 -3.78 -21.52
C ASP A 287 15.25 -3.78 -20.11
N THR A 288 16.46 -3.24 -19.98
CA THR A 288 17.14 -3.19 -18.68
C THR A 288 16.59 -2.05 -17.81
N ALA A 289 16.04 -2.39 -16.65
CA ALA A 289 15.87 -1.48 -15.53
C ALA A 289 17.21 -1.34 -14.81
N SER A 290 17.81 -0.15 -14.83
CA SER A 290 19.11 0.12 -14.20
C SER A 290 18.94 1.11 -13.06
N PHE A 291 19.37 0.71 -11.86
CA PHE A 291 19.28 1.49 -10.63
C PHE A 291 20.70 1.82 -10.13
N PRO A 292 21.28 2.93 -10.60
CA PRO A 292 22.62 3.34 -10.19
C PRO A 292 22.61 3.92 -8.78
N PHE A 293 23.59 3.52 -7.97
CA PHE A 293 23.89 4.09 -6.66
C PHE A 293 25.39 4.02 -6.41
N THR A 294 25.88 4.72 -5.40
CA THR A 294 27.29 4.61 -5.01
C THR A 294 27.41 3.93 -3.67
N PHE A 295 28.45 3.12 -3.48
CA PHE A 295 28.81 2.57 -2.18
C PHE A 295 30.22 2.99 -1.79
N THR A 296 30.34 3.64 -0.63
CA THR A 296 31.63 4.07 -0.06
C THR A 296 31.88 3.27 1.21
N SER A 297 32.98 2.53 1.25
CA SER A 297 33.36 1.79 2.46
C SER A 297 33.70 2.77 3.60
N ALA A 298 33.33 2.42 4.83
CA ALA A 298 33.77 3.16 6.01
C ALA A 298 35.20 2.79 6.46
N PHE A 299 35.76 1.71 5.91
CA PHE A 299 37.09 1.20 6.30
C PHE A 299 38.20 1.91 5.55
N ALA A 300 39.34 2.08 6.21
CA ALA A 300 40.55 2.59 5.56
C ALA A 300 41.07 1.59 4.53
N GLY A 301 41.49 2.08 3.36
CA GLY A 301 42.00 1.23 2.28
C GLY A 301 40.89 0.45 1.56
N SER A 302 41.21 -0.74 1.08
CA SER A 302 40.27 -1.66 0.41
C SER A 302 39.78 -2.71 1.40
N SER A 303 38.47 -2.96 1.42
CA SER A 303 37.87 -4.08 2.16
C SER A 303 36.91 -4.86 1.26
N ASN A 304 36.77 -6.15 1.54
CA ASN A 304 35.89 -7.02 0.77
C ASN A 304 34.46 -6.97 1.33
N PHE A 305 33.51 -6.83 0.42
CA PHE A 305 32.08 -6.84 0.70
C PHE A 305 31.39 -7.92 -0.11
N LEU A 306 30.52 -8.68 0.55
CA LEU A 306 29.67 -9.68 -0.10
C LEU A 306 28.36 -9.03 -0.49
N PHE A 307 28.06 -9.09 -1.79
CA PHE A 307 26.79 -8.67 -2.36
C PHE A 307 25.94 -9.91 -2.60
N THR A 308 24.73 -9.97 -2.02
CA THR A 308 23.77 -11.05 -2.26
C THR A 308 22.45 -10.50 -2.77
N LEU A 309 21.72 -11.30 -3.54
CA LEU A 309 20.47 -10.90 -4.15
C LEU A 309 19.42 -11.97 -3.89
N THR A 310 18.25 -11.57 -3.39
CA THR A 310 17.05 -12.40 -3.33
C THR A 310 15.92 -11.76 -4.12
N THR A 311 15.02 -12.57 -4.67
CA THR A 311 13.91 -12.07 -5.49
C THR A 311 12.74 -13.05 -5.54
N ASP A 312 11.54 -12.53 -5.78
CA ASP A 312 10.32 -13.25 -6.12
C ASP A 312 10.00 -13.21 -7.63
N ALA A 313 10.94 -12.75 -8.47
CA ALA A 313 10.73 -12.60 -9.89
C ALA A 313 10.45 -13.92 -10.62
N PRO A 314 9.71 -13.88 -11.76
CA PRO A 314 9.58 -15.02 -12.65
C PRO A 314 10.94 -15.58 -13.08
N ALA A 315 11.04 -16.90 -13.25
CA ALA A 315 12.30 -17.59 -13.52
C ALA A 315 13.04 -17.15 -14.79
N ASN A 316 12.33 -16.52 -15.75
CA ASN A 316 12.93 -15.99 -16.98
C ASN A 316 13.35 -14.51 -16.87
N TRP A 317 13.21 -13.88 -15.70
CA TRP A 317 13.79 -12.57 -15.42
C TRP A 317 15.23 -12.73 -14.95
N ASN A 318 16.10 -11.83 -15.39
CA ASN A 318 17.52 -11.86 -15.04
C ASN A 318 17.91 -10.62 -14.24
N ALA A 319 18.92 -10.75 -13.39
CA ALA A 319 19.49 -9.61 -12.68
C ALA A 319 21.01 -9.77 -12.50
N VAL A 320 21.71 -8.64 -12.61
CA VAL A 320 23.16 -8.55 -12.38
C VAL A 320 23.48 -7.30 -11.56
N ILE A 321 24.60 -7.37 -10.84
CA ILE A 321 25.17 -6.27 -10.08
C ILE A 321 26.30 -5.68 -10.93
N GLY A 322 26.12 -4.45 -11.40
CA GLY A 322 27.19 -3.67 -12.01
C GLY A 322 28.08 -3.06 -10.94
N ILE A 323 29.38 -3.36 -10.93
CA ILE A 323 30.38 -2.73 -10.05
C ILE A 323 31.43 -2.07 -10.94
N ASN A 324 31.55 -0.74 -10.85
CA ASN A 324 32.45 0.08 -11.66
C ASN A 324 32.37 -0.24 -13.17
N GLY A 325 31.14 -0.49 -13.65
CA GLY A 325 30.85 -0.78 -15.06
C GLY A 325 30.89 -2.26 -15.45
N VAL A 326 31.39 -3.16 -14.59
CA VAL A 326 31.46 -4.61 -14.85
C VAL A 326 30.28 -5.32 -14.21
N ASN A 327 29.60 -6.21 -14.94
CA ASN A 327 28.43 -6.94 -14.44
C ASN A 327 28.86 -8.25 -13.75
N HIS A 328 28.21 -8.56 -12.63
CA HIS A 328 28.43 -9.75 -11.84
C HIS A 328 27.09 -10.42 -11.47
N VAL A 329 27.09 -11.75 -11.39
CA VAL A 329 25.95 -12.53 -10.88
C VAL A 329 26.15 -12.70 -9.37
N ALA A 330 25.09 -12.46 -8.59
CA ALA A 330 25.12 -12.65 -7.14
C ALA A 330 25.06 -14.15 -6.76
N PRO A 331 25.66 -14.58 -5.63
CA PRO A 331 26.46 -13.77 -4.72
C PRO A 331 27.83 -13.41 -5.31
N TYR A 332 28.33 -12.20 -5.02
CA TYR A 332 29.63 -11.73 -5.52
C TYR A 332 30.38 -10.97 -4.43
N THR A 333 31.68 -11.21 -4.29
CA THR A 333 32.55 -10.47 -3.36
C THR A 333 33.39 -9.47 -4.14
N ALA A 334 33.33 -8.19 -3.74
CA ALA A 334 34.11 -7.12 -4.36
C ALA A 334 34.93 -6.36 -3.32
N GLY A 335 36.14 -5.96 -3.71
CA GLY A 335 36.96 -5.03 -2.95
C GLY A 335 36.50 -3.59 -3.19
N ILE A 336 36.11 -2.89 -2.13
CA ILE A 336 35.65 -1.50 -2.16
C ILE A 336 36.62 -0.63 -1.35
N PHE A 337 37.04 0.48 -1.93
CA PHE A 337 37.94 1.45 -1.29
C PHE A 337 37.13 2.48 -0.48
N GLY A 338 37.54 2.78 0.76
CA GLY A 338 36.80 3.72 1.62
C GLY A 338 37.01 5.21 1.32
N ALA A 339 38.01 5.57 0.52
CA ALA A 339 38.28 6.96 0.15
C ALA A 339 37.58 7.42 -1.15
N SER A 340 36.94 6.51 -1.88
CA SER A 340 36.30 6.82 -3.15
C SER A 340 35.06 5.96 -3.36
N ALA A 341 33.94 6.62 -3.63
CA ALA A 341 32.67 5.95 -3.86
C ALA A 341 32.78 5.02 -5.08
N SER A 342 32.48 3.74 -4.91
CA SER A 342 32.36 2.80 -6.02
C SER A 342 30.99 2.92 -6.66
N ASN A 343 30.96 2.93 -8.00
CA ASN A 343 29.70 2.98 -8.74
C ASN A 343 29.09 1.58 -8.76
N ILE A 344 27.90 1.45 -8.19
CA ILE A 344 27.13 0.21 -8.18
C ILE A 344 25.85 0.42 -9.00
N ALA A 345 25.38 -0.61 -9.68
CA ALA A 345 24.08 -0.58 -10.35
C ALA A 345 23.38 -1.92 -10.21
N MET A 346 22.16 -1.93 -9.67
CA MET A 346 21.28 -3.07 -9.87
C MET A 346 20.68 -3.00 -11.26
N LYS A 347 20.92 -4.05 -12.07
CA LYS A 347 20.40 -4.15 -13.42
C LYS A 347 19.46 -5.35 -13.48
N ILE A 348 18.18 -5.09 -13.73
CA ILE A 348 17.14 -6.10 -13.83
C ILE A 348 16.61 -6.10 -15.26
N ILE A 349 16.50 -7.29 -15.85
CA ILE A 349 16.07 -7.50 -17.24
C ILE A 349 14.84 -8.40 -17.18
N PRO A 350 13.63 -7.83 -17.31
CA PRO A 350 12.40 -8.61 -17.32
C PRO A 350 12.38 -9.61 -18.48
N GLY A 351 11.90 -10.81 -18.21
CA GLY A 351 11.60 -11.83 -19.22
C GLY A 351 10.26 -11.58 -19.91
N SER A 352 9.83 -12.55 -20.72
CA SER A 352 8.52 -12.54 -21.38
C SER A 352 7.34 -12.80 -20.45
N THR A 353 7.58 -13.31 -19.24
CA THR A 353 6.53 -13.54 -18.25
C THR A 353 6.15 -12.21 -17.61
N VAL A 354 4.87 -11.85 -17.73
CA VAL A 354 4.33 -10.63 -17.13
C VAL A 354 4.38 -10.72 -15.61
N GLY A 355 4.60 -9.59 -14.94
CA GLY A 355 4.60 -9.59 -13.49
C GLY A 355 5.21 -8.36 -12.85
N VAL A 356 5.11 -8.32 -11.53
CA VAL A 356 5.80 -7.40 -10.64
C VAL A 356 6.75 -8.22 -9.79
N ALA A 357 7.99 -7.78 -9.64
CA ALA A 357 8.99 -8.44 -8.84
C ALA A 357 9.71 -7.47 -7.91
N LYS A 358 10.01 -7.96 -6.71
CA LYS A 358 10.90 -7.36 -5.73
C LYS A 358 12.27 -8.03 -5.82
N TYR A 359 13.31 -7.22 -5.82
CA TYR A 359 14.70 -7.64 -5.70
C TYR A 359 15.29 -7.01 -4.44
N ARG A 360 15.88 -7.81 -3.57
CA ARG A 360 16.55 -7.36 -2.36
C ARG A 360 18.05 -7.59 -2.50
N LEU A 361 18.79 -6.51 -2.68
CA LEU A 361 20.24 -6.51 -2.61
C LEU A 361 20.66 -6.36 -1.14
N THR A 362 21.57 -7.21 -0.68
CA THR A 362 22.26 -7.00 0.58
C THR A 362 23.76 -6.83 0.36
N ILE A 363 24.38 -5.98 1.18
CA ILE A 363 25.83 -5.76 1.21
C ILE A 363 26.30 -6.01 2.63
N SER A 364 27.19 -6.99 2.83
CA SER A 364 27.79 -7.31 4.13
C SER A 364 29.31 -7.19 4.10
N SER A 365 29.90 -6.87 5.25
CA SER A 365 31.37 -6.88 5.39
C SER A 365 31.86 -8.32 5.52
N VAL A 366 32.90 -8.68 4.75
CA VAL A 366 33.58 -9.97 4.93
C VAL A 366 34.48 -9.94 6.17
N LEU A 367 35.02 -8.78 6.52
CA LEU A 367 35.92 -8.61 7.67
C LEU A 367 35.17 -8.58 9.00
N HIS A 368 33.96 -8.01 9.00
CA HIS A 368 33.12 -7.81 10.17
C HIS A 368 31.72 -8.41 9.92
N PRO A 369 31.58 -9.75 9.92
CA PRO A 369 30.30 -10.41 9.66
C PRO A 369 29.23 -10.11 10.72
N GLU A 370 29.63 -9.67 11.90
CA GLU A 370 28.75 -9.21 13.00
C GLU A 370 28.10 -7.84 12.74
N ALA A 371 28.64 -7.06 11.81
CA ALA A 371 28.13 -5.73 11.52
C ALA A 371 26.80 -5.78 10.75
N PRO A 372 25.91 -4.78 10.92
CA PRO A 372 24.64 -4.75 10.20
C PRO A 372 24.84 -4.75 8.69
N ILE A 373 24.08 -5.60 8.01
CA ILE A 373 24.02 -5.63 6.55
C ILE A 373 23.30 -4.40 6.02
N LYS A 374 23.77 -3.84 4.90
CA LYS A 374 23.02 -2.82 4.15
C LYS A 374 22.01 -3.53 3.26
N ILE A 375 20.77 -3.06 3.26
CA ILE A 375 19.65 -3.65 2.49
C ILE A 375 19.11 -2.59 1.55
N GLN A 376 18.95 -2.93 0.27
CA GLN A 376 18.27 -2.11 -0.72
C GLN A 376 17.25 -2.96 -1.49
N ASP A 377 15.98 -2.58 -1.39
CA ASP A 377 14.90 -3.21 -2.16
C ASP A 377 14.68 -2.43 -3.46
N PHE A 378 14.41 -3.15 -4.55
CA PHE A 378 14.09 -2.64 -5.88
C PHE A 378 12.82 -3.33 -6.41
N PHE A 379 11.98 -2.60 -7.14
CA PHE A 379 10.72 -3.10 -7.68
C PHE A 379 10.68 -2.88 -9.19
N VAL A 380 10.39 -3.93 -9.94
CA VAL A 380 10.25 -3.86 -11.40
C VAL A 380 8.94 -4.50 -11.81
N MET A 381 8.20 -3.82 -12.69
CA MET A 381 7.03 -4.37 -13.36
C MET A 381 7.26 -4.46 -14.87
N SER A 382 6.66 -5.46 -15.53
CA SER A 382 6.78 -5.66 -16.98
C SER A 382 5.57 -6.35 -17.59
N GLY A 383 5.17 -5.87 -18.77
CA GLY A 383 4.17 -6.52 -19.64
C GLY A 383 2.72 -6.44 -19.16
N ILE A 384 2.40 -5.51 -18.26
CA ILE A 384 1.08 -5.43 -17.62
C ILE A 384 0.20 -4.35 -18.25
N THR A 385 -1.03 -4.71 -18.57
CA THR A 385 -2.14 -3.81 -18.94
C THR A 385 -3.22 -3.77 -17.87
N ASP A 386 -3.42 -4.88 -17.15
CA ASP A 386 -4.49 -5.04 -16.17
C ASP A 386 -3.91 -5.42 -14.80
N LEU A 387 -4.24 -4.67 -13.76
CA LEU A 387 -3.75 -4.91 -12.39
C LEU A 387 -4.91 -5.28 -11.47
N ILE A 388 -4.81 -6.46 -10.85
CA ILE A 388 -5.64 -6.83 -9.70
C ILE A 388 -4.99 -6.24 -8.46
N ILE A 389 -5.70 -5.37 -7.75
CA ILE A 389 -5.25 -4.76 -6.50
C ILE A 389 -6.00 -5.45 -5.37
N ASN A 390 -5.28 -6.02 -4.42
CA ASN A 390 -5.87 -6.64 -3.23
C ASN A 390 -5.67 -5.70 -2.04
N ASN A 391 -6.77 -5.33 -1.37
CA ASN A 391 -6.68 -4.44 -0.22
C ASN A 391 -5.96 -5.12 0.96
N GLU A 392 -5.23 -4.32 1.74
CA GLU A 392 -4.49 -4.75 2.94
C GLU A 392 -5.09 -4.15 4.23
N GLY A 393 -6.34 -3.68 4.17
CA GLY A 393 -7.08 -3.18 5.34
C GLY A 393 -7.38 -4.29 6.35
N TRP A 394 -7.76 -3.89 7.56
CA TRP A 394 -8.12 -4.82 8.62
C TRP A 394 -9.48 -5.47 8.35
N SER A 395 -9.62 -6.77 8.67
CA SER A 395 -10.90 -7.50 8.59
C SER A 395 -11.13 -8.27 9.88
N SER A 396 -12.39 -8.35 10.34
CA SER A 396 -12.74 -9.01 11.60
C SER A 396 -12.83 -10.54 11.52
N VAL A 397 -12.69 -11.12 10.32
CA VAL A 397 -12.91 -12.56 10.07
C VAL A 397 -11.65 -13.29 9.63
N ASP A 398 -10.79 -12.67 8.80
CA ASP A 398 -9.42 -13.12 8.51
C ASP A 398 -8.72 -12.06 7.64
N THR A 399 -7.55 -11.57 8.06
CA THR A 399 -6.72 -10.64 7.27
C THR A 399 -6.21 -11.27 5.96
N ASN A 400 -6.20 -12.60 5.84
CA ASN A 400 -5.79 -13.32 4.63
C ASN A 400 -6.96 -13.69 3.69
N ALA A 401 -8.22 -13.49 4.09
CA ALA A 401 -9.37 -13.85 3.25
C ALA A 401 -9.36 -13.11 1.90
N ILE A 402 -8.99 -11.83 1.88
CA ILE A 402 -8.94 -11.03 0.64
C ILE A 402 -7.93 -11.60 -0.36
N ASN A 403 -6.76 -12.03 0.13
CA ASN A 403 -5.75 -12.70 -0.68
C ASN A 403 -6.22 -14.04 -1.24
N THR A 404 -7.18 -14.69 -0.59
CA THR A 404 -7.83 -15.91 -1.09
C THR A 404 -8.84 -15.56 -2.20
N PHE A 405 -9.61 -14.49 -2.04
CA PHE A 405 -10.65 -14.09 -2.99
C PHE A 405 -10.11 -13.51 -4.31
N LYS A 406 -8.84 -13.10 -4.35
CA LYS A 406 -8.17 -12.67 -5.59
C LYS A 406 -8.29 -13.67 -6.74
N GLN A 407 -8.43 -14.97 -6.43
CA GLN A 407 -8.56 -16.01 -7.44
C GLN A 407 -9.79 -15.80 -8.33
N ASN A 408 -10.86 -15.20 -7.82
CA ASN A 408 -12.04 -14.89 -8.65
C ASN A 408 -11.71 -13.88 -9.77
N PHE A 409 -10.83 -12.92 -9.49
CA PHE A 409 -10.34 -11.96 -10.47
C PHE A 409 -9.42 -12.60 -11.50
N VAL A 410 -8.47 -13.43 -11.04
CA VAL A 410 -7.57 -14.21 -11.90
C VAL A 410 -8.38 -15.09 -12.84
N ASP A 411 -9.37 -15.81 -12.32
CA ASP A 411 -10.26 -16.68 -13.08
C ASP A 411 -11.06 -15.91 -14.14
N GLY A 412 -11.59 -14.74 -13.82
CA GLY A 412 -12.36 -13.92 -14.74
C GLY A 412 -11.52 -13.31 -15.86
N LEU A 413 -10.32 -12.78 -15.54
CA LEU A 413 -9.40 -12.25 -16.55
C LEU A 413 -8.84 -13.36 -17.45
N THR A 414 -8.55 -14.54 -16.88
CA THR A 414 -8.16 -15.73 -17.66
C THR A 414 -9.30 -16.16 -18.58
N TYR A 415 -10.55 -16.16 -18.08
CA TYR A 415 -11.73 -16.46 -18.88
C TYR A 415 -11.96 -15.43 -20.00
N ALA A 416 -11.55 -14.19 -19.81
CA ALA A 416 -11.54 -13.16 -20.85
C ALA A 416 -10.46 -13.36 -21.92
N GLY A 417 -9.54 -14.31 -21.71
CA GLY A 417 -8.39 -14.53 -22.60
C GLY A 417 -7.25 -13.54 -22.38
N ASN A 418 -7.25 -12.79 -21.27
CA ASN A 418 -6.20 -11.84 -20.96
C ASN A 418 -4.92 -12.57 -20.53
N THR A 419 -3.78 -12.15 -21.07
CA THR A 419 -2.44 -12.69 -20.73
C THR A 419 -1.48 -11.63 -20.19
N SER A 420 -1.91 -10.37 -20.13
CA SER A 420 -1.14 -9.19 -19.70
C SER A 420 -1.66 -8.62 -18.38
N PHE A 421 -1.94 -9.51 -17.42
CA PHE A 421 -2.41 -9.12 -16.09
C PHE A 421 -1.57 -9.71 -14.96
N THR A 422 -1.61 -9.09 -13.79
CA THR A 422 -1.04 -9.65 -12.56
C THR A 422 -1.78 -9.13 -11.33
N SER A 423 -1.50 -9.72 -10.16
CA SER A 423 -2.07 -9.30 -8.88
C SER A 423 -1.01 -8.73 -7.95
N VAL A 424 -1.32 -7.60 -7.32
CA VAL A 424 -0.47 -6.94 -6.33
C VAL A 424 -1.26 -6.59 -5.08
N SER A 425 -0.56 -6.30 -3.99
CA SER A 425 -1.17 -5.67 -2.82
C SER A 425 -1.41 -4.17 -3.05
N SER A 426 -2.30 -3.56 -2.28
CA SER A 426 -2.54 -2.11 -2.34
C SER A 426 -1.27 -1.30 -2.05
N SER A 427 -0.42 -1.71 -1.09
CA SER A 427 0.88 -1.05 -0.84
C SER A 427 1.84 -1.15 -2.03
N THR A 428 1.86 -2.28 -2.74
CA THR A 428 2.68 -2.46 -3.93
C THR A 428 2.15 -1.62 -5.09
N PHE A 429 0.84 -1.56 -5.30
CA PHE A 429 0.24 -0.66 -6.28
C PHE A 429 0.60 0.80 -6.00
N LEU A 430 0.42 1.27 -4.76
CA LEU A 430 0.71 2.65 -4.36
C LEU A 430 2.18 3.04 -4.60
N LYS A 431 3.14 2.12 -4.37
CA LYS A 431 4.55 2.33 -4.73
C LYS A 431 4.72 2.71 -6.21
N PHE A 432 4.14 1.93 -7.13
CA PHE A 432 4.24 2.21 -8.57
C PHE A 432 3.43 3.45 -8.98
N ALA A 433 2.26 3.66 -8.39
CA ALA A 433 1.40 4.80 -8.68
C ALA A 433 2.07 6.13 -8.25
N ASN A 434 2.56 6.21 -7.01
CA ASN A 434 3.27 7.38 -6.48
C ASN A 434 4.56 7.67 -7.26
N ALA A 435 5.25 6.62 -7.74
CA ALA A 435 6.43 6.78 -8.60
C ALA A 435 6.10 7.16 -10.06
N SER A 436 4.82 7.25 -10.43
CA SER A 436 4.36 7.44 -11.82
C SER A 436 4.89 6.37 -12.78
N LYS A 437 4.98 5.12 -12.33
CA LYS A 437 5.56 3.98 -13.06
C LYS A 437 4.55 2.92 -13.50
N LEU A 438 3.24 3.15 -13.38
CA LEU A 438 2.23 2.17 -13.84
C LEU A 438 2.26 1.96 -15.37
N GLY A 439 2.70 2.95 -16.15
CA GLY A 439 2.84 2.82 -17.61
C GLY A 439 1.52 2.46 -18.31
N THR A 440 1.47 1.31 -18.98
CA THR A 440 0.28 0.79 -19.67
C THR A 440 -0.73 0.12 -18.74
N ALA A 441 -0.38 -0.12 -17.47
CA ALA A 441 -1.25 -0.77 -16.50
C ALA A 441 -2.32 0.19 -15.99
N LYS A 442 -3.32 0.47 -16.84
CA LYS A 442 -4.37 1.47 -16.61
C LYS A 442 -5.76 0.85 -16.35
N ASN A 443 -5.90 -0.45 -16.53
CA ASN A 443 -7.11 -1.19 -16.20
C ASN A 443 -6.96 -1.80 -14.82
N LEU A 444 -7.71 -1.29 -13.85
CA LEU A 444 -7.56 -1.63 -12.45
C LEU A 444 -8.75 -2.47 -12.00
N TYR A 445 -8.47 -3.55 -11.29
CA TYR A 445 -9.45 -4.46 -10.70
C TYR A 445 -9.22 -4.50 -9.20
N PHE A 446 -9.91 -3.63 -8.47
CA PHE A 446 -9.72 -3.43 -7.05
C PHE A 446 -10.63 -4.36 -6.25
N ASN A 447 -10.01 -5.41 -5.71
CA ASN A 447 -10.58 -6.33 -4.74
C ASN A 447 -10.48 -5.71 -3.33
N VAL A 448 -11.55 -5.03 -2.92
CA VAL A 448 -11.66 -4.47 -1.56
C VAL A 448 -12.02 -5.58 -0.57
N GLY A 449 -12.95 -6.46 -0.95
CA GLY A 449 -13.49 -7.48 -0.04
C GLY A 449 -14.24 -6.84 1.13
N TRP A 450 -13.99 -7.32 2.34
CA TRP A 450 -14.50 -6.74 3.58
C TRP A 450 -13.36 -6.30 4.50
N THR A 451 -12.90 -5.07 4.27
CA THR A 451 -11.73 -4.47 4.92
C THR A 451 -12.01 -3.05 5.35
N MET A 452 -11.43 -2.64 6.46
CA MET A 452 -11.48 -1.26 6.96
C MET A 452 -10.05 -0.69 7.09
N PRO A 453 -9.77 0.51 6.56
CA PRO A 453 -10.63 1.30 5.67
C PRO A 453 -10.82 0.61 4.30
N THR A 454 -12.01 0.75 3.71
CA THR A 454 -12.29 0.29 2.35
C THR A 454 -11.58 1.15 1.31
N LEU A 455 -11.52 2.47 1.55
CA LEU A 455 -10.85 3.47 0.73
C LEU A 455 -10.06 4.43 1.62
N THR A 456 -8.77 4.60 1.32
CA THR A 456 -7.92 5.63 1.93
C THR A 456 -7.77 6.84 1.02
N ASP A 457 -7.49 8.02 1.58
CA ASP A 457 -7.20 9.24 0.83
C ASP A 457 -6.08 9.08 -0.22
N GLU A 458 -5.00 8.37 0.12
CA GLU A 458 -3.87 8.10 -0.79
C GLU A 458 -4.31 7.24 -1.99
N MET A 459 -5.07 6.18 -1.72
CA MET A 459 -5.64 5.32 -2.76
C MET A 459 -6.57 6.10 -3.69
N VAL A 460 -7.55 6.85 -3.17
CA VAL A 460 -8.48 7.59 -4.02
C VAL A 460 -7.80 8.72 -4.78
N SER A 461 -6.75 9.34 -4.25
CA SER A 461 -5.93 10.32 -4.98
C SER A 461 -5.25 9.71 -6.20
N ASN A 462 -4.64 8.52 -6.04
CA ASN A 462 -3.99 7.81 -7.14
C ASN A 462 -5.02 7.28 -8.17
N LEU A 463 -6.13 6.68 -7.72
CA LEU A 463 -7.20 6.21 -8.61
C LEU A 463 -7.81 7.37 -9.41
N THR A 464 -8.07 8.51 -8.76
CA THR A 464 -8.55 9.75 -9.40
C THR A 464 -7.61 10.19 -10.52
N THR A 465 -6.30 10.22 -10.24
CA THR A 465 -5.27 10.60 -11.22
C THR A 465 -5.27 9.66 -12.43
N ILE A 466 -5.38 8.35 -12.19
CA ILE A 466 -5.38 7.33 -13.25
C ILE A 466 -6.65 7.42 -14.10
N LEU A 467 -7.83 7.55 -13.47
CA LEU A 467 -9.11 7.68 -14.17
C LEU A 467 -9.15 8.96 -15.01
N THR A 468 -8.72 10.10 -14.45
CA THR A 468 -8.61 11.36 -15.20
C THR A 468 -7.68 11.25 -16.42
N ALA A 469 -6.65 10.40 -16.33
CA ALA A 469 -5.73 10.10 -17.43
C ALA A 469 -6.22 8.99 -18.38
N GLY A 470 -7.52 8.69 -18.36
CA GLY A 470 -8.17 7.71 -19.23
C GLY A 470 -8.08 6.25 -18.75
N GLY A 471 -7.86 6.04 -17.45
CA GLY A 471 -7.86 4.71 -16.84
C GLY A 471 -9.24 4.06 -16.75
N ARG A 472 -9.26 2.83 -16.25
CA ARG A 472 -10.47 2.01 -16.08
C ARG A 472 -10.44 1.37 -14.70
N LEU A 473 -11.58 1.30 -14.01
CA LEU A 473 -11.65 0.73 -12.67
C LEU A 473 -12.86 -0.18 -12.52
N PHE A 474 -12.60 -1.45 -12.25
CA PHE A 474 -13.56 -2.36 -11.63
C PHE A 474 -13.28 -2.38 -10.13
N ILE A 475 -14.27 -2.11 -9.29
CA ILE A 475 -14.13 -2.14 -7.84
C ILE A 475 -15.28 -2.94 -7.22
N SER A 476 -14.95 -3.84 -6.29
CA SER A 476 -15.94 -4.63 -5.56
C SER A 476 -15.51 -4.89 -4.13
N GLY A 477 -16.46 -4.78 -3.23
CA GLY A 477 -16.34 -5.05 -1.80
C GLY A 477 -17.69 -4.83 -1.15
N GLN A 478 -17.90 -5.44 0.02
CA GLN A 478 -19.04 -5.10 0.87
C GLN A 478 -18.63 -3.94 1.80
N ASP A 479 -19.60 -3.16 2.27
CA ASP A 479 -19.42 -1.96 3.10
C ASP A 479 -18.59 -0.82 2.49
N ILE A 480 -18.34 -0.79 1.18
CA ILE A 480 -17.67 0.37 0.57
C ILE A 480 -18.53 1.63 0.75
N GLY A 481 -19.83 1.49 0.57
CA GLY A 481 -20.81 2.56 0.77
C GLY A 481 -20.94 2.93 2.24
N TRP A 482 -21.20 1.95 3.11
CA TRP A 482 -21.31 2.15 4.55
C TRP A 482 -20.08 2.80 5.17
N ASP A 483 -18.88 2.25 4.93
CA ASP A 483 -17.61 2.79 5.47
C ASP A 483 -17.32 4.20 4.97
N THR A 484 -17.76 4.54 3.75
CA THR A 484 -17.60 5.88 3.18
C THR A 484 -18.58 6.89 3.80
N TRP A 485 -19.81 6.50 4.12
CA TRP A 485 -20.90 7.45 4.41
C TRP A 485 -21.42 7.46 5.85
N ASP A 486 -21.26 6.38 6.62
CA ASP A 486 -21.66 6.36 8.02
C ASP A 486 -20.70 7.21 8.88
N THR A 487 -21.03 7.30 10.16
CA THR A 487 -20.40 8.14 11.16
C THR A 487 -19.17 7.45 11.74
N PRO A 488 -18.10 8.20 12.05
CA PRO A 488 -16.95 7.65 12.76
C PRO A 488 -17.29 7.00 14.11
N THR A 489 -18.40 7.40 14.74
CA THR A 489 -18.93 6.77 15.95
C THR A 489 -19.37 5.32 15.75
N ASN A 490 -19.78 4.95 14.53
CA ASN A 490 -20.13 3.58 14.16
C ASN A 490 -18.91 2.79 13.62
N GLY A 491 -17.73 3.41 13.58
CA GLY A 491 -16.50 2.78 13.09
C GLY A 491 -16.20 3.02 11.61
N ALA A 492 -17.03 3.79 10.89
CA ALA A 492 -16.80 4.16 9.51
C ALA A 492 -15.60 5.13 9.36
N THR A 493 -14.85 4.98 8.28
CA THR A 493 -13.57 5.66 8.07
C THR A 493 -13.59 6.72 6.95
N GLY A 494 -14.75 6.94 6.33
CA GLY A 494 -14.93 7.84 5.21
C GLY A 494 -14.50 9.29 5.46
N THR A 495 -13.78 9.86 4.50
CA THR A 495 -13.30 11.24 4.49
C THR A 495 -14.05 12.07 3.44
N VAL A 496 -13.77 13.38 3.40
CA VAL A 496 -14.28 14.24 2.30
C VAL A 496 -13.77 13.76 0.94
N ASN A 497 -12.53 13.26 0.87
CA ASN A 497 -11.91 12.80 -0.36
C ASN A 497 -12.51 11.48 -0.85
N THR A 498 -12.76 10.53 0.06
CA THR A 498 -13.37 9.24 -0.33
C THR A 498 -14.83 9.41 -0.73
N LYS A 499 -15.60 10.27 -0.03
CA LYS A 499 -16.96 10.65 -0.41
C LYS A 499 -17.01 11.30 -1.80
N ALA A 500 -16.10 12.23 -2.08
CA ALA A 500 -16.00 12.85 -3.39
C ALA A 500 -15.65 11.85 -4.49
N PHE A 501 -14.74 10.91 -4.24
CA PHE A 501 -14.41 9.84 -5.19
C PHE A 501 -15.60 8.93 -5.49
N TYR A 502 -16.32 8.52 -4.44
CA TYR A 502 -17.51 7.67 -4.56
C TYR A 502 -18.57 8.31 -5.45
N THR A 503 -18.89 9.59 -5.23
CA THR A 503 -19.89 10.31 -6.03
C THR A 503 -19.39 10.62 -7.45
N ASN A 504 -18.16 11.12 -7.59
CA ASN A 504 -17.70 11.70 -8.87
C ASN A 504 -17.09 10.66 -9.82
N TYR A 505 -16.45 9.60 -9.31
CA TYR A 505 -15.78 8.58 -10.13
C TYR A 505 -16.53 7.26 -10.14
N LEU A 506 -17.01 6.77 -8.99
CA LEU A 506 -17.87 5.58 -8.99
C LEU A 506 -19.28 5.88 -9.49
N ASN A 507 -19.70 7.15 -9.49
CA ASN A 507 -21.01 7.60 -9.96
C ASN A 507 -22.16 6.88 -9.24
N ALA A 508 -21.95 6.65 -7.94
CA ALA A 508 -22.89 6.00 -7.06
C ALA A 508 -23.30 6.92 -5.89
N ALA A 509 -24.47 6.66 -5.32
CA ALA A 509 -24.90 7.14 -4.02
C ALA A 509 -25.15 5.94 -3.10
N PHE A 510 -24.75 6.05 -1.84
CA PHE A 510 -25.06 5.03 -0.83
C PHE A 510 -26.52 5.16 -0.39
N VAL A 511 -27.21 4.03 -0.24
CA VAL A 511 -28.63 3.99 0.16
C VAL A 511 -28.80 3.28 1.50
N ASP A 512 -28.30 2.06 1.61
CA ASP A 512 -28.53 1.18 2.76
C ASP A 512 -27.42 0.12 2.84
N ASP A 513 -27.03 -0.25 4.05
CA ASP A 513 -25.95 -1.22 4.36
C ASP A 513 -26.26 -2.66 3.86
N GLY A 514 -27.51 -2.89 3.44
CA GLY A 514 -27.95 -4.19 2.99
C GLY A 514 -28.13 -5.16 4.17
N GLY A 515 -28.32 -6.43 3.82
CA GLY A 515 -28.56 -7.47 4.81
C GLY A 515 -29.11 -8.72 4.16
N SER A 516 -29.62 -9.66 4.97
CA SER A 516 -30.03 -11.00 4.51
C SER A 516 -31.09 -11.03 3.40
N THR A 517 -31.82 -9.94 3.17
CA THR A 517 -32.78 -9.81 2.06
C THR A 517 -32.13 -9.51 0.70
N ASN A 518 -30.87 -9.08 0.69
CA ASN A 518 -30.07 -8.75 -0.48
C ASN A 518 -29.31 -9.99 -0.99
N ASN A 519 -29.99 -11.12 -1.08
CA ASN A 519 -29.39 -12.46 -1.24
C ASN A 519 -29.50 -13.02 -2.67
N SER A 520 -29.85 -12.19 -3.65
CA SER A 520 -30.02 -12.58 -5.04
C SER A 520 -29.56 -11.46 -5.96
N LEU A 521 -28.74 -11.79 -6.95
CA LEU A 521 -28.26 -10.91 -7.99
C LEU A 521 -29.09 -11.12 -9.26
N THR A 522 -29.71 -10.04 -9.73
CA THR A 522 -30.53 -10.04 -10.95
C THR A 522 -30.04 -9.01 -11.93
N ILE A 523 -30.08 -9.35 -13.23
CA ILE A 523 -29.53 -8.51 -14.29
C ILE A 523 -30.48 -7.38 -14.68
N ASN A 524 -29.93 -6.20 -14.96
CA ASN A 524 -30.62 -5.18 -15.74
C ASN A 524 -30.55 -5.53 -17.24
N THR A 525 -31.57 -6.24 -17.75
CA THR A 525 -31.60 -6.68 -19.16
C THR A 525 -31.65 -5.56 -20.18
N THR A 526 -31.91 -4.31 -19.77
CA THR A 526 -31.88 -3.14 -20.66
C THR A 526 -30.48 -2.53 -20.79
N ASP A 527 -29.51 -2.99 -19.97
CA ASP A 527 -28.14 -2.51 -20.08
C ASP A 527 -27.44 -3.11 -21.31
N PRO A 528 -26.91 -2.28 -22.24
CA PRO A 528 -26.30 -2.76 -23.48
C PRO A 528 -24.98 -3.52 -23.29
N ILE A 529 -24.34 -3.43 -22.12
CA ILE A 529 -23.01 -3.98 -21.88
C ILE A 529 -23.12 -5.27 -21.06
N PHE A 530 -23.87 -5.21 -19.97
CA PHE A 530 -24.00 -6.31 -19.01
C PHE A 530 -25.32 -7.10 -19.15
N GLY A 531 -26.27 -6.65 -19.97
CA GLY A 531 -27.66 -7.18 -20.03
C GLY A 531 -27.81 -8.68 -20.31
N THR A 532 -26.74 -9.38 -20.69
CA THR A 532 -26.70 -10.83 -20.94
C THR A 532 -26.15 -11.66 -19.78
N VAL A 533 -25.66 -11.03 -18.69
CA VAL A 533 -25.14 -11.76 -17.51
C VAL A 533 -26.26 -12.54 -16.84
N GLY A 534 -25.95 -13.77 -16.40
CA GLY A 534 -26.89 -14.62 -15.67
C GLY A 534 -27.27 -14.10 -14.28
N THR A 535 -28.26 -14.75 -13.66
CA THR A 535 -28.62 -14.49 -12.25
C THR A 535 -27.80 -15.38 -11.31
N SER A 536 -27.67 -14.98 -10.05
CA SER A 536 -26.96 -15.76 -9.03
C SER A 536 -27.52 -15.49 -7.64
N SER A 537 -27.36 -16.42 -6.70
CA SER A 537 -27.57 -16.09 -5.29
C SER A 537 -26.35 -15.34 -4.73
N ILE A 538 -26.58 -14.54 -3.70
CA ILE A 538 -25.54 -13.85 -2.95
C ILE A 538 -25.46 -14.51 -1.57
N THR A 539 -24.26 -14.96 -1.20
CA THR A 539 -24.01 -15.79 -0.02
C THR A 539 -23.03 -15.14 0.94
N ASN A 540 -23.21 -15.39 2.23
CA ASN A 540 -22.27 -14.97 3.26
C ASN A 540 -21.01 -15.84 3.24
N VAL A 541 -19.94 -15.30 2.67
CA VAL A 541 -18.61 -15.93 2.62
C VAL A 541 -17.69 -15.53 3.77
N TYR A 542 -18.07 -14.49 4.51
CA TYR A 542 -17.33 -13.97 5.66
C TYR A 542 -17.73 -14.67 6.97
N GLY A 543 -18.82 -15.44 6.95
CA GLY A 543 -19.30 -16.21 8.09
C GLY A 543 -20.07 -15.37 9.10
N GLY A 544 -20.56 -16.02 10.16
CA GLY A 544 -21.31 -15.34 11.23
C GLY A 544 -22.48 -14.49 10.73
N ALA A 545 -22.60 -13.28 11.28
CA ALA A 545 -23.60 -12.28 10.89
C ALA A 545 -23.14 -11.32 9.78
N TYR A 546 -21.95 -11.55 9.21
CA TYR A 546 -21.25 -10.58 8.38
C TYR A 546 -21.69 -10.60 6.91
N PHE A 547 -22.87 -10.05 6.64
CA PHE A 547 -23.50 -10.05 5.32
C PHE A 547 -24.08 -8.67 5.00
N TYR A 548 -23.28 -7.83 4.36
CA TYR A 548 -23.57 -6.40 4.17
C TYR A 548 -23.41 -5.93 2.71
N PRO A 549 -24.16 -6.51 1.77
CA PRO A 549 -24.12 -6.08 0.38
C PRO A 549 -24.84 -4.72 0.24
N ASP A 550 -24.07 -3.63 0.31
CA ASP A 550 -24.47 -2.24 0.08
C ASP A 550 -25.52 -2.12 -1.04
N GLN A 551 -26.63 -1.50 -0.71
CA GLN A 551 -27.58 -0.94 -1.67
C GLN A 551 -27.11 0.44 -2.08
N ILE A 552 -27.08 0.64 -3.39
CA ILE A 552 -26.59 1.88 -3.99
C ILE A 552 -27.66 2.48 -4.90
N ASP A 553 -27.45 3.72 -5.33
CA ASP A 553 -28.19 4.38 -6.40
C ASP A 553 -27.20 5.03 -7.37
N THR A 554 -27.68 5.50 -8.51
CA THR A 554 -26.86 6.11 -9.57
C THR A 554 -26.85 7.63 -9.45
N VAL A 555 -25.69 8.25 -9.69
CA VAL A 555 -25.53 9.70 -9.84
C VAL A 555 -24.69 10.01 -11.06
N GLY A 556 -24.77 11.24 -11.59
CA GLY A 556 -23.93 11.66 -12.71
C GLY A 556 -24.10 10.77 -13.95
N PHE A 557 -23.01 10.11 -14.36
CA PHE A 557 -22.95 9.20 -15.51
C PHE A 557 -23.26 7.73 -15.16
N GLY A 558 -23.65 7.45 -13.91
CA GLY A 558 -23.94 6.11 -13.43
C GLY A 558 -25.16 5.50 -14.10
N LEU A 559 -25.04 4.25 -14.52
CA LEU A 559 -26.12 3.42 -15.03
C LEU A 559 -26.20 2.11 -14.24
N PRO A 560 -27.40 1.68 -13.82
CA PRO A 560 -27.54 0.45 -13.03
C PRO A 560 -27.33 -0.77 -13.92
N ILE A 561 -26.50 -1.71 -13.47
CA ILE A 561 -26.24 -2.97 -14.21
C ILE A 561 -26.84 -4.19 -13.52
N PHE A 562 -26.92 -4.20 -12.19
CA PHE A 562 -27.52 -5.31 -11.44
C PHE A 562 -28.43 -4.81 -10.31
N TYR A 563 -29.31 -5.68 -9.84
CA TYR A 563 -30.20 -5.44 -8.72
C TYR A 563 -30.14 -6.57 -7.68
N TYR A 564 -30.51 -6.24 -6.44
CA TYR A 564 -30.86 -7.23 -5.44
C TYR A 564 -32.32 -7.68 -5.57
N GLY A 565 -32.51 -8.99 -5.67
CA GLY A 565 -33.83 -9.62 -5.71
C GLY A 565 -34.60 -9.46 -7.03
N ASN A 566 -35.77 -10.11 -7.11
CA ASN A 566 -36.66 -10.10 -8.27
C ASN A 566 -37.89 -9.19 -8.09
N ASN A 567 -38.05 -8.55 -6.92
CA ASN A 567 -39.28 -7.85 -6.53
C ASN A 567 -39.17 -6.33 -6.68
N THR A 568 -40.31 -5.70 -6.96
CA THR A 568 -40.48 -4.24 -7.02
C THR A 568 -40.58 -3.66 -5.60
N PRO A 569 -39.84 -2.59 -5.26
CA PRO A 569 -38.88 -1.88 -6.11
C PRO A 569 -37.53 -2.60 -6.19
N LYS A 570 -36.95 -2.61 -7.40
CA LYS A 570 -35.60 -3.14 -7.63
C LYS A 570 -34.58 -2.29 -6.86
N LYS A 571 -33.73 -2.92 -6.05
CA LYS A 571 -32.64 -2.26 -5.31
C LYS A 571 -31.35 -2.38 -6.12
N ILE A 572 -30.70 -1.29 -6.51
CA ILE A 572 -29.49 -1.37 -7.34
C ILE A 572 -28.35 -1.96 -6.52
N SER A 573 -27.66 -2.94 -7.08
CA SER A 573 -26.49 -3.60 -6.46
C SER A 573 -25.18 -3.27 -7.18
N ALA A 574 -25.25 -2.71 -8.38
CA ALA A 574 -24.07 -2.36 -9.15
C ALA A 574 -24.34 -1.25 -10.16
N VAL A 575 -23.31 -0.43 -10.37
CA VAL A 575 -23.31 0.71 -11.28
C VAL A 575 -22.12 0.63 -12.22
N ARG A 576 -22.32 0.97 -13.50
CA ARG A 576 -21.23 1.31 -14.41
C ARG A 576 -21.32 2.78 -14.81
N ALA A 577 -20.18 3.40 -15.13
CA ALA A 577 -20.17 4.76 -15.66
C ALA A 577 -19.08 4.96 -16.73
N GLU A 578 -19.35 5.85 -17.67
CA GLU A 578 -18.41 6.31 -18.70
C GLU A 578 -18.76 7.74 -19.10
N ASP A 579 -17.78 8.64 -19.09
CA ASP A 579 -17.93 10.05 -19.47
C ASP A 579 -17.19 10.39 -20.78
N GLY A 580 -16.67 9.38 -21.46
CA GLY A 580 -15.79 9.50 -22.63
C GLY A 580 -14.29 9.57 -22.30
N THR A 581 -13.93 9.80 -21.03
CA THR A 581 -12.55 9.79 -20.54
C THR A 581 -12.24 8.48 -19.83
N TYR A 582 -13.01 8.14 -18.80
CA TYR A 582 -12.80 6.95 -17.98
C TYR A 582 -13.98 5.97 -18.06
N LYS A 583 -13.78 4.74 -17.57
CA LYS A 583 -14.86 3.77 -17.33
C LYS A 583 -14.74 3.18 -15.94
N THR A 584 -15.86 3.07 -15.24
CA THR A 584 -15.92 2.41 -13.93
C THR A 584 -17.02 1.36 -13.88
N VAL A 585 -16.78 0.31 -13.11
CA VAL A 585 -17.76 -0.69 -12.69
C VAL A 585 -17.61 -0.83 -11.18
N TYR A 586 -18.68 -0.56 -10.44
CA TYR A 586 -18.73 -0.70 -8.99
C TYR A 586 -19.83 -1.69 -8.60
N LEU A 587 -19.45 -2.73 -7.85
CA LEU A 587 -20.38 -3.64 -7.19
C LEU A 587 -20.49 -3.27 -5.71
N GLY A 588 -21.69 -3.00 -5.22
CA GLY A 588 -21.99 -2.79 -3.78
C GLY A 588 -21.90 -4.07 -2.96
N MET A 589 -21.17 -5.06 -3.43
CA MET A 589 -20.97 -6.35 -2.79
C MET A 589 -19.62 -6.89 -3.24
N SER A 590 -19.05 -7.79 -2.44
CA SER A 590 -17.80 -8.44 -2.84
C SER A 590 -18.07 -9.47 -3.94
N LEU A 591 -17.16 -9.58 -4.91
CA LEU A 591 -17.34 -10.45 -6.08
C LEU A 591 -17.55 -11.92 -5.67
N GLU A 592 -16.83 -12.38 -4.66
CA GLU A 592 -16.90 -13.72 -4.06
C GLU A 592 -18.24 -14.04 -3.41
N MET A 593 -19.06 -13.04 -3.06
CA MET A 593 -20.39 -13.27 -2.51
C MET A 593 -21.36 -13.80 -3.57
N ILE A 594 -21.09 -13.59 -4.85
CA ILE A 594 -21.85 -14.20 -5.96
C ILE A 594 -21.56 -15.69 -5.99
N SER A 595 -22.53 -16.53 -5.67
CA SER A 595 -22.31 -17.98 -5.49
C SER A 595 -21.92 -18.69 -6.79
N THR A 596 -22.41 -18.22 -7.92
CA THR A 596 -22.22 -18.87 -9.23
C THR A 596 -20.92 -18.41 -9.90
N ALA A 597 -19.94 -19.33 -10.01
CA ALA A 597 -18.63 -19.02 -10.58
C ALA A 597 -18.68 -18.53 -12.03
N THR A 598 -19.58 -19.06 -12.86
CA THR A 598 -19.76 -18.61 -14.25
C THR A 598 -20.19 -17.14 -14.30
N VAL A 599 -21.13 -16.73 -13.43
CA VAL A 599 -21.59 -15.33 -13.35
C VAL A 599 -20.44 -14.40 -12.95
N ARG A 600 -19.60 -14.78 -11.97
CA ARG A 600 -18.39 -14.01 -11.61
C ARG A 600 -17.45 -13.83 -12.80
N LYS A 601 -17.18 -14.91 -13.54
CA LYS A 601 -16.32 -14.90 -14.74
C LYS A 601 -16.89 -14.02 -15.85
N GLU A 602 -18.20 -14.09 -16.10
CA GLU A 602 -18.89 -13.27 -17.11
C GLU A 602 -18.82 -11.78 -16.77
N ILE A 603 -19.08 -11.40 -15.52
CA ILE A 603 -18.99 -10.00 -15.07
C ILE A 603 -17.60 -9.42 -15.33
N LEU A 604 -16.54 -10.15 -14.95
CA LEU A 604 -15.18 -9.70 -15.16
C LEU A 604 -14.78 -9.68 -16.63
N LYS A 605 -15.20 -10.69 -17.41
CA LYS A 605 -14.94 -10.72 -18.86
C LYS A 605 -15.60 -9.55 -19.59
N ILE A 606 -16.87 -9.27 -19.30
CA ILE A 606 -17.56 -8.13 -19.93
C ILE A 606 -16.91 -6.81 -19.51
N SER A 607 -16.55 -6.66 -18.23
CA SER A 607 -15.83 -5.47 -17.75
C SER A 607 -14.48 -5.30 -18.48
N HIS A 608 -13.72 -6.39 -18.61
CA HIS A 608 -12.48 -6.43 -19.39
C HIS A 608 -12.70 -6.02 -20.85
N ASP A 609 -13.60 -6.70 -21.56
CA ASP A 609 -13.83 -6.43 -22.97
C ASP A 609 -14.33 -5.00 -23.18
N TRP A 610 -15.12 -4.45 -22.25
CA TRP A 610 -15.55 -3.06 -22.28
C TRP A 610 -14.40 -2.08 -22.04
N PHE A 611 -13.52 -2.36 -21.07
CA PHE A 611 -12.34 -1.54 -20.76
C PHE A 611 -11.36 -1.48 -21.92
N HIS A 612 -11.16 -2.61 -22.61
CA HIS A 612 -10.31 -2.73 -23.80
C HIS A 612 -11.01 -2.31 -25.11
N ASN A 613 -12.25 -1.82 -25.04
CA ASN A 613 -13.07 -1.43 -26.21
C ASN A 613 -13.25 -2.58 -27.23
N LEU A 614 -13.20 -3.82 -26.78
CA LEU A 614 -13.46 -5.03 -27.57
C LEU A 614 -14.96 -5.24 -27.78
N ILE A 615 -15.79 -4.65 -26.93
CA ILE A 615 -17.22 -4.52 -27.15
C ILE A 615 -17.43 -3.38 -28.16
N ASN A 616 -17.21 -3.62 -29.46
CA ASN A 616 -17.46 -2.64 -30.51
C ASN A 616 -18.08 -3.20 -31.81
N SER A 617 -19.00 -2.38 -32.32
CA SER A 617 -19.80 -2.38 -33.56
C SER A 617 -20.78 -3.51 -33.87
N VAL A 618 -20.51 -4.81 -33.76
CA VAL A 618 -21.50 -5.79 -34.28
C VAL A 618 -22.70 -5.98 -33.33
N GLN A 619 -22.46 -6.16 -32.04
CA GLN A 619 -23.53 -6.30 -31.03
C GLN A 619 -24.25 -4.97 -30.77
N MET A 620 -23.53 -3.84 -30.81
CA MET A 620 -24.13 -2.51 -30.79
C MET A 620 -24.88 -2.17 -32.08
N GLU A 621 -24.40 -2.53 -33.29
CA GLU A 621 -25.18 -2.36 -34.54
C GLU A 621 -26.43 -3.22 -34.55
N GLU A 622 -26.38 -4.46 -34.04
CA GLU A 622 -27.57 -5.31 -33.95
C GLU A 622 -28.61 -4.75 -32.96
N MET A 623 -28.18 -4.22 -31.81
CA MET A 623 -29.06 -3.51 -30.87
C MET A 623 -29.59 -2.18 -31.45
N MET A 624 -28.72 -1.37 -32.07
CA MET A 624 -29.08 -0.07 -32.63
C MET A 624 -29.92 -0.19 -33.93
N LYS A 625 -29.81 -1.29 -34.68
CA LYS A 625 -30.67 -1.60 -35.83
C LYS A 625 -32.14 -1.77 -35.43
N GLN A 626 -32.42 -2.18 -34.19
CA GLN A 626 -33.79 -2.30 -33.68
C GLN A 626 -34.43 -0.97 -33.31
N LEU A 627 -33.64 0.10 -33.11
CA LEU A 627 -34.15 1.43 -32.76
C LEU A 627 -34.93 2.10 -33.90
N MET A 628 -34.74 1.67 -35.16
CA MET A 628 -35.37 2.28 -36.33
C MET A 628 -35.91 1.23 -37.31
N GLY A 629 -37.22 1.08 -37.35
CA GLY A 629 -37.90 0.14 -38.25
C GLY A 629 -38.06 0.68 -39.68
N GLN A 630 -38.64 -0.15 -40.55
CA GLN A 630 -38.95 0.25 -41.93
C GLN A 630 -40.13 1.23 -41.92
N ASN A 631 -40.06 2.30 -42.72
CA ASN A 631 -41.15 3.26 -42.86
C ASN A 631 -42.41 2.59 -43.44
N PHE A 632 -43.60 3.03 -43.01
CA PHE A 632 -44.88 2.54 -43.52
C PHE A 632 -45.89 3.70 -43.67
N PRO A 633 -46.61 3.80 -44.81
CA PRO A 633 -46.49 2.96 -46.01
C PRO A 633 -45.15 3.19 -46.75
N ASN A 634 -44.65 2.15 -47.42
CA ASN A 634 -43.51 2.21 -48.33
C ASN A 634 -43.86 1.39 -49.59
N PRO A 635 -44.15 2.03 -50.75
CA PRO A 635 -43.95 3.45 -51.01
C PRO A 635 -44.90 4.38 -50.23
N GLY A 636 -44.40 5.54 -49.81
CA GLY A 636 -45.20 6.61 -49.20
C GLY A 636 -45.74 7.58 -50.25
N ASN A 637 -46.95 8.13 -50.05
CA ASN A 637 -47.53 9.14 -50.94
C ASN A 637 -47.53 10.53 -50.29
N ASP A 638 -48.54 10.89 -49.49
CA ASP A 638 -48.55 12.18 -48.78
C ASP A 638 -47.66 12.19 -47.53
N TYR A 639 -47.51 11.02 -46.91
CA TYR A 639 -46.64 10.83 -45.77
C TYR A 639 -46.20 9.37 -45.63
N THR A 640 -45.18 9.15 -44.81
CA THR A 640 -44.81 7.84 -44.27
C THR A 640 -44.46 7.96 -42.79
N THR A 641 -44.58 6.88 -42.02
CA THR A 641 -44.24 6.86 -40.60
C THR A 641 -43.06 5.94 -40.38
N ILE A 642 -42.03 6.42 -39.68
CA ILE A 642 -40.87 5.64 -39.28
C ILE A 642 -41.08 5.20 -37.81
N PRO A 643 -41.25 3.90 -37.54
CA PRO A 643 -41.33 3.40 -36.18
C PRO A 643 -39.94 3.44 -35.52
N LEU A 644 -39.90 3.88 -34.28
CA LEU A 644 -38.71 3.93 -33.44
C LEU A 644 -38.94 3.13 -32.15
N SER A 645 -37.90 2.48 -31.65
CA SER A 645 -37.92 1.71 -30.40
C SER A 645 -36.83 2.24 -29.47
N ASP A 646 -37.06 2.21 -28.16
CA ASP A 646 -36.05 2.44 -27.11
C ASP A 646 -35.19 3.72 -27.24
N ILE A 647 -35.76 4.80 -27.80
CA ILE A 647 -35.11 6.11 -27.87
C ILE A 647 -35.02 6.71 -26.46
N ASN A 648 -33.86 6.63 -25.80
CA ASN A 648 -33.67 7.08 -24.42
C ASN A 648 -32.99 8.46 -24.28
N ARG A 649 -32.66 9.11 -25.40
CA ARG A 649 -31.99 10.42 -25.46
C ARG A 649 -32.41 11.17 -26.73
N THR A 650 -32.02 12.43 -26.84
CA THR A 650 -32.29 13.25 -28.03
C THR A 650 -31.39 12.84 -29.20
N MET A 651 -31.96 12.67 -30.39
CA MET A 651 -31.31 12.20 -31.63
C MET A 651 -31.76 13.04 -32.84
N LYS A 652 -31.20 12.78 -34.02
CA LYS A 652 -31.57 13.45 -35.28
C LYS A 652 -31.99 12.45 -36.36
N LEU A 653 -33.11 12.69 -37.01
CA LEU A 653 -33.53 11.97 -38.21
C LEU A 653 -33.28 12.84 -39.44
N GLN A 654 -32.58 12.30 -40.43
CA GLN A 654 -32.31 12.96 -41.71
C GLN A 654 -32.88 12.17 -42.88
N ILE A 655 -33.34 12.86 -43.92
CA ILE A 655 -33.76 12.27 -45.20
C ILE A 655 -32.87 12.82 -46.30
N LEU A 656 -32.38 11.94 -47.16
CA LEU A 656 -31.46 12.24 -48.24
C LEU A 656 -31.96 11.66 -49.57
N ASP A 657 -31.65 12.31 -50.67
CA ASP A 657 -31.80 11.71 -52.00
C ASP A 657 -30.67 10.71 -52.31
N LEU A 658 -30.77 10.02 -53.45
CA LEU A 658 -29.75 9.03 -53.87
C LEU A 658 -28.36 9.62 -54.13
N SER A 659 -28.24 10.95 -54.31
CA SER A 659 -26.95 11.63 -54.44
C SER A 659 -26.32 11.96 -53.08
N GLY A 660 -27.03 11.68 -51.98
CA GLY A 660 -26.61 12.01 -50.63
C GLY A 660 -26.92 13.46 -50.21
N LYS A 661 -27.72 14.18 -51.00
CA LYS A 661 -28.15 15.55 -50.65
C LYS A 661 -29.23 15.49 -49.57
N LEU A 662 -29.06 16.28 -48.52
CA LEU A 662 -30.04 16.41 -47.42
C LEU A 662 -31.33 17.08 -47.93
N ILE A 663 -32.45 16.41 -47.71
CA ILE A 663 -33.82 16.87 -48.03
C ILE A 663 -34.51 17.44 -46.80
N SER A 664 -34.38 16.78 -45.65
CA SER A 664 -34.95 17.26 -44.39
C SER A 664 -34.19 16.72 -43.16
N GLU A 665 -34.23 17.47 -42.06
CA GLU A 665 -33.71 17.08 -40.74
C GLU A 665 -34.77 17.35 -39.67
N GLN A 666 -34.92 16.43 -38.71
CA GLN A 666 -35.82 16.56 -37.57
C GLN A 666 -35.14 16.07 -36.29
N GLN A 667 -35.30 16.79 -35.18
CA GLN A 667 -34.89 16.33 -33.86
C GLN A 667 -35.90 15.33 -33.30
N ILE A 668 -35.39 14.22 -32.75
CA ILE A 668 -36.16 13.16 -32.11
C ILE A 668 -35.87 13.20 -30.61
N ASN A 669 -36.89 13.41 -29.78
CA ASN A 669 -36.70 13.45 -28.33
C ASN A 669 -36.78 12.05 -27.72
N ALA A 670 -36.21 11.87 -26.53
CA ALA A 670 -36.37 10.64 -25.74
C ALA A 670 -37.86 10.24 -25.60
N GLY A 671 -38.15 8.95 -25.71
CA GLY A 671 -39.49 8.37 -25.65
C GLY A 671 -40.28 8.41 -26.96
N THR A 672 -39.75 8.98 -28.06
CA THR A 672 -40.44 9.00 -29.35
C THR A 672 -40.53 7.60 -29.95
N GLN A 673 -41.75 7.13 -30.23
CA GLN A 673 -42.01 5.80 -30.79
C GLN A 673 -42.32 5.79 -32.30
N ASN A 674 -42.73 6.93 -32.86
CA ASN A 674 -43.09 7.06 -34.27
C ASN A 674 -42.78 8.46 -34.76
N VAL A 675 -42.22 8.57 -35.97
CA VAL A 675 -41.95 9.86 -36.63
C VAL A 675 -42.70 9.90 -37.94
N LYS A 676 -43.63 10.85 -38.06
CA LYS A 676 -44.35 11.10 -39.31
C LYS A 676 -43.51 12.00 -40.21
N VAL A 677 -43.18 11.51 -41.39
CA VAL A 677 -42.48 12.23 -42.45
C VAL A 677 -43.49 12.68 -43.50
N ASN A 678 -43.56 13.98 -43.76
CA ASN A 678 -44.34 14.53 -44.87
C ASN A 678 -43.55 14.36 -46.17
N THR A 679 -44.16 13.69 -47.16
CA THR A 679 -43.53 13.41 -48.45
C THR A 679 -44.11 14.26 -49.58
N THR A 680 -45.16 15.06 -49.38
CA THR A 680 -45.88 15.83 -50.42
C THR A 680 -45.00 16.74 -51.29
N ASN A 681 -43.89 17.25 -50.74
CA ASN A 681 -42.96 18.14 -51.47
C ASN A 681 -41.73 17.40 -52.03
N MET A 682 -41.71 16.07 -51.95
CA MET A 682 -40.65 15.23 -52.50
C MET A 682 -41.01 14.82 -53.93
N GLN A 683 -40.02 14.46 -54.74
CA GLN A 683 -40.29 13.92 -56.08
C GLN A 683 -40.49 12.40 -55.98
N SER A 684 -41.28 11.82 -56.88
CA SER A 684 -41.40 10.37 -56.98
C SER A 684 -40.03 9.74 -57.21
N GLY A 685 -39.61 8.83 -56.34
CA GLY A 685 -38.26 8.28 -56.38
C GLY A 685 -37.83 7.58 -55.09
N MET A 686 -36.57 7.16 -55.06
CA MET A 686 -35.96 6.52 -53.90
C MET A 686 -35.21 7.55 -53.05
N TYR A 687 -35.32 7.39 -51.74
CA TYR A 687 -34.66 8.20 -50.74
C TYR A 687 -34.03 7.29 -49.67
N LEU A 688 -33.13 7.87 -48.89
CA LEU A 688 -32.59 7.24 -47.69
C LEU A 688 -32.99 8.08 -46.48
N TYR A 689 -33.47 7.44 -45.42
CA TYR A 689 -33.58 8.09 -44.12
C TYR A 689 -32.58 7.48 -43.14
N ARG A 690 -32.00 8.31 -42.27
CA ARG A 690 -30.98 7.89 -41.30
C ARG A 690 -31.17 8.57 -39.95
N LEU A 691 -30.91 7.82 -38.90
CA LEU A 691 -30.94 8.29 -37.52
C LEU A 691 -29.51 8.53 -37.04
N LEU A 692 -29.25 9.65 -36.37
CA LEU A 692 -27.95 10.03 -35.83
C LEU A 692 -28.04 10.36 -34.33
N ASP A 693 -26.98 10.00 -33.60
CA ASP A 693 -26.71 10.47 -32.23
C ASP A 693 -25.52 11.45 -32.31
N GLY A 694 -25.78 12.74 -32.16
CA GLY A 694 -24.81 13.78 -32.50
C GLY A 694 -24.41 13.71 -33.99
N ASN A 695 -23.15 13.38 -34.25
CA ASN A 695 -22.59 13.18 -35.60
C ASN A 695 -22.45 11.69 -35.98
N ASN A 696 -22.76 10.77 -35.07
CA ASN A 696 -22.60 9.34 -35.29
C ASN A 696 -23.85 8.78 -35.99
N LEU A 697 -23.65 8.12 -37.13
CA LEU A 697 -24.72 7.41 -37.82
C LEU A 697 -25.13 6.17 -37.01
N ILE A 698 -26.41 6.08 -36.65
CA ILE A 698 -26.95 4.96 -35.88
C ILE A 698 -27.53 3.88 -36.79
N ASN A 699 -28.37 4.27 -37.75
CA ASN A 699 -28.96 3.36 -38.72
C ASN A 699 -29.43 4.14 -39.96
N SER A 700 -29.56 3.47 -41.11
CA SER A 700 -30.12 4.06 -42.33
C SER A 700 -30.94 3.04 -43.12
N LYS A 701 -32.05 3.46 -43.72
CA LYS A 701 -32.91 2.60 -44.53
C LYS A 701 -33.44 3.32 -45.77
N PRO A 702 -33.69 2.59 -46.86
CA PRO A 702 -34.32 3.16 -48.04
C PRO A 702 -35.81 3.37 -47.81
N MET A 703 -36.36 4.39 -48.43
CA MET A 703 -37.80 4.58 -48.59
C MET A 703 -38.10 5.01 -50.03
N GLN A 704 -39.26 4.60 -50.52
CA GLN A 704 -39.78 4.99 -51.82
C GLN A 704 -40.90 6.00 -51.63
N VAL A 705 -40.91 7.05 -52.45
CA VAL A 705 -42.00 8.03 -52.52
C VAL A 705 -42.67 7.90 -53.89
N ILE A 706 -44.00 7.88 -53.91
CA ILE A 706 -44.83 7.89 -55.11
C ILE A 706 -45.86 9.00 -55.01
N HIS A 707 -45.96 9.84 -56.03
CA HIS A 707 -47.00 10.86 -56.20
C HIS A 707 -47.74 10.66 -57.50
#